data_AF-A0A5B9WBW9-F1
#
_entry.id   AF-A0A5B9WBW9-F1
#
_cell.length_a   1.000
_cell.length_b   1.000
_cell.length_c   1.000
_cell.angle_alpha   90.00
_cell.angle_beta   90.00
_cell.angle_gamma   90.00
#
_symmetry.space_group_name_H-M   'P 1'
#
loop_
_entity.id
_entity.type
_entity.pdbx_description
1 polymer ?
#
loop_
_entity_poly.entity_id
_entity_poly.type
_entity_poly.pdbx_seq_one_letter_code
_entity_poly.pdbx_strand_id
1 'polypeptide(L)'
;MRAPAPAAEGGEGAAGPRAVRWPPLVPLLIAAVAGIVADRTWDGCTTRSWIDLAFVAAASGLLGLRRPRISSAAMLAAALCLAAGWHHARWSDRAADDIGRLADDTPRPAWLRGVITDVLGRHRTEGYGAGEPDREVTRMFLAVTQVCDGRRWHAASGNVAMVAAGDRTDIQAGQPVEAAGTLSRVAGPLNPGEFDYRAYLRSRGVDAHLFVDGPGGLSRDPTSAPWPWTARLARARDACRAELESHLDGPTAALASALILGRREDIDPADVDAFSLTGTTHLLAISGLQLQALALFLAWLLRLASVPRISAYAAIAIGTVGYAALVGLAPSVVRSAAMTLAFCVAGIARRPSRPANTLALAGLLCLAWSPFYAFDVGCQLSFLAIAALIWLVPRAREGAAWLRDRLADRFRRRPAEIVALEREFEPRWRRWPRRAARGIVQGMILSAVVWLAAVPLVALRFHLVSPIGILLNIPLIPITTAALLLGASGLGIGLTGIPGLGVLLIRLAEWLLRLTEIIVRWGASQPWGHRFAAGPAAWAVAVFYLLLMLASIAFAAPVLLPGPMRGRQAALLAAAAAVLIPGWLLVGLRIDPPPIEGDVLAVGHGLAVTARLADGTTLLYDCGRMGDPRVGRRIIAPALWSRGITRIDQVFLSHADLDHYNGLPDLLDRFAVGEVVVPPGFGGEANPAASSLLDELRDRRVPVRVITAGESWRRSGVTFAVLHPPAGFPPETSDNARSLVLDIEHGGRRIMLTGDLDAEGTAALLQGHRPEPSPDLFLSPHHGGRTANPTRLYDWARPKAVVVSQRTPQFGTKDALEGLDGRAMPVLRTWQRGAVAFRPTRDGLTLAGYLDAPATAEAATMAGGAAVLLGVFPPAAWPIAGITGLAIGLLGLLIGLAACVLMAIVEYGAWTLVVPPRPRVGDDEEGPRPRVGRRISIQAADGTRLSGRWHPASDRPPSGRTAVLIHGFAEASSQIQAARVAALNAGGWDVAAIDLRGYGESDGAYASFGGREAGDVSRWLDELARLVASENPQGSFVPVLWGRSMGAAVAIRAAAEDCRIRALVLESPMVDLDDAMRVWFRSRRFPASRFLARLVTRRAGRIAGVSLTRPQPIELAPRVECPALGIHGEADRLVPSAAVRSLLSALRAGDRLIEVPGAGHTDVIAVGGEPLLGQVVAFLDAASAVGPGQATG
;
A
#
# COMPACT_ATOMS: atom_id res chain seq x y z
N MET A 1 -12.08 -53.77 -49.52
CA MET A 1 -12.82 -52.96 -48.53
C MET A 1 -12.00 -52.84 -47.24
N ARG A 2 -11.24 -51.74 -47.14
CA ARG A 2 -10.66 -51.17 -45.92
C ARG A 2 -10.49 -49.69 -46.24
N ALA A 3 -11.19 -48.81 -45.52
CA ALA A 3 -11.10 -47.36 -45.71
C ALA A 3 -10.44 -46.72 -44.48
N PRO A 4 -9.59 -45.67 -44.68
CA PRO A 4 -8.75 -45.10 -43.63
C PRO A 4 -9.41 -43.94 -42.87
N ALA A 5 -8.84 -43.62 -41.72
CA ALA A 5 -9.29 -42.62 -40.75
C ALA A 5 -9.14 -41.15 -41.22
N PRO A 6 -9.97 -40.22 -40.72
CA PRO A 6 -9.81 -38.79 -40.99
C PRO A 6 -8.74 -38.15 -40.08
N ALA A 7 -7.95 -37.27 -40.69
CA ALA A 7 -6.79 -36.59 -40.12
C ALA A 7 -7.15 -35.50 -39.09
N ALA A 8 -6.24 -35.31 -38.15
CA ALA A 8 -6.28 -34.30 -37.10
C ALA A 8 -6.11 -32.87 -37.66
N GLU A 9 -7.06 -31.99 -37.36
CA GLU A 9 -6.87 -30.54 -37.48
C GLU A 9 -6.10 -30.03 -36.27
N GLY A 10 -4.79 -29.81 -36.47
CA GLY A 10 -3.94 -29.10 -35.53
C GLY A 10 -4.29 -27.61 -35.49
N GLY A 11 -5.06 -27.20 -34.49
CA GLY A 11 -5.22 -25.79 -34.12
C GLY A 11 -3.94 -25.25 -33.48
N GLU A 12 -2.95 -24.88 -34.28
CA GLU A 12 -1.83 -24.04 -33.84
C GLU A 12 -2.33 -22.59 -33.71
N GLY A 13 -2.89 -22.28 -32.54
CA GLY A 13 -3.08 -20.91 -32.11
C GLY A 13 -1.72 -20.21 -32.03
N ALA A 14 -1.50 -19.23 -32.91
CA ALA A 14 -0.38 -18.30 -32.87
C ALA A 14 -0.36 -17.51 -31.55
N ALA A 15 0.19 -18.11 -30.50
CA ALA A 15 0.52 -17.44 -29.25
C ALA A 15 1.98 -16.97 -29.33
N GLY A 16 2.20 -15.76 -29.84
CA GLY A 16 3.46 -15.07 -29.62
C GLY A 16 3.77 -15.01 -28.11
N PRO A 17 5.04 -15.09 -27.68
CA PRO A 17 5.38 -15.11 -26.27
C PRO A 17 4.91 -13.81 -25.63
N ARG A 18 3.80 -13.86 -24.88
CA ARG A 18 3.37 -12.79 -24.00
C ARG A 18 4.42 -12.67 -22.90
N ALA A 19 5.46 -11.89 -23.16
CA ALA A 19 6.39 -11.44 -22.14
C ALA A 19 5.55 -10.90 -20.98
N VAL A 20 5.72 -11.48 -19.79
CA VAL A 20 5.09 -11.01 -18.56
C VAL A 20 5.57 -9.58 -18.34
N ARG A 21 4.81 -8.60 -18.84
CA ARG A 21 5.12 -7.18 -18.66
C ARG A 21 4.77 -6.84 -17.22
N TRP A 22 5.79 -6.84 -16.37
CA TRP A 22 5.68 -6.37 -15.00
C TRP A 22 5.03 -4.97 -14.99
N PRO A 23 4.08 -4.69 -14.08
CA PRO A 23 3.49 -3.37 -13.98
C PRO A 23 4.59 -2.36 -13.60
N PRO A 24 4.83 -1.28 -14.38
CA PRO A 24 6.00 -0.43 -14.23
C PRO A 24 6.10 0.30 -12.89
N LEU A 25 4.98 0.51 -12.19
CA LEU A 25 4.98 1.19 -10.88
C LEU A 25 5.35 0.26 -9.73
N VAL A 26 5.24 -1.06 -9.90
CA VAL A 26 5.54 -2.03 -8.83
C VAL A 26 7.03 -2.03 -8.48
N PRO A 27 7.98 -2.15 -9.43
CA PRO A 27 9.41 -2.01 -9.13
C PRO A 27 9.78 -0.67 -8.49
N LEU A 28 9.09 0.41 -8.88
CA LEU A 28 9.31 1.74 -8.32
C LEU A 28 8.91 1.80 -6.84
N LEU A 29 7.75 1.24 -6.48
CA LEU A 29 7.33 1.13 -5.07
C LEU A 29 8.30 0.26 -4.27
N ILE A 30 8.75 -0.87 -4.81
CA ILE A 30 9.71 -1.76 -4.14
C ILE A 30 11.03 -1.01 -3.89
N ALA A 31 11.53 -0.26 -4.89
CA ALA A 31 12.74 0.55 -4.73
C ALA A 31 12.56 1.64 -3.66
N ALA A 32 11.41 2.32 -3.63
CA ALA A 32 11.11 3.32 -2.61
C ALA A 32 11.07 2.74 -1.19
N VAL A 33 10.39 1.59 -0.99
CA VAL A 33 10.36 0.89 0.30
C VAL A 33 11.77 0.43 0.69
N ALA A 34 12.54 -0.13 -0.25
CA ALA A 34 13.91 -0.57 0.00
C ALA A 34 14.80 0.59 0.44
N GLY A 35 14.64 1.78 -0.14
CA GLY A 35 15.39 2.98 0.26
C GLY A 35 15.06 3.45 1.67
N ILE A 36 13.77 3.47 2.01
CA ILE A 36 13.31 3.80 3.37
C ILE A 36 13.86 2.81 4.40
N VAL A 37 13.84 1.51 4.10
CA VAL A 37 14.40 0.47 4.98
C VAL A 37 15.92 0.59 5.09
N ALA A 38 16.61 0.89 3.97
CA ALA A 38 18.06 1.09 3.96
C ALA A 38 18.46 2.26 4.86
N ASP A 39 17.79 3.41 4.76
CA ASP A 39 18.06 4.57 5.62
C ASP A 39 17.74 4.27 7.11
N ARG A 40 16.63 3.58 7.39
CA ARG A 40 16.26 3.23 8.76
C ARG A 40 17.25 2.29 9.45
N THR A 41 18.00 1.50 8.67
CA THR A 41 18.94 0.49 9.18
C THR A 41 20.40 0.92 9.09
N TRP A 42 20.72 1.94 8.31
CA TRP A 42 22.08 2.42 8.10
C TRP A 42 22.22 3.92 8.39
N ASP A 43 22.84 4.25 9.53
CA ASP A 43 23.07 5.64 9.98
C ASP A 43 24.24 6.37 9.27
N GLY A 44 24.78 5.81 8.17
CA GLY A 44 26.00 6.34 7.52
C GLY A 44 25.77 7.49 6.53
N CYS A 45 24.53 7.72 6.10
CA CYS A 45 24.20 8.68 5.06
C CYS A 45 23.34 9.82 5.61
N THR A 46 23.63 11.06 5.21
CA THR A 46 22.76 12.21 5.48
C THR A 46 21.71 12.37 4.37
N THR A 47 20.66 13.17 4.60
CA THR A 47 19.70 13.56 3.54
C THR A 47 20.41 14.07 2.28
N ARG A 48 21.46 14.87 2.44
CA ARG A 48 22.24 15.39 1.31
C ARG A 48 22.97 14.27 0.57
N SER A 49 23.62 13.36 1.28
CA SER A 49 24.29 12.19 0.69
C SER A 49 23.34 11.36 -0.17
N TRP A 50 22.11 11.12 0.32
CA TRP A 50 21.07 10.40 -0.42
C TRP A 50 20.61 11.14 -1.68
N ILE A 51 20.43 12.46 -1.60
CA ILE A 51 20.04 13.29 -2.75
C ILE A 51 21.15 13.31 -3.82
N ASP A 52 22.42 13.43 -3.40
CA ASP A 52 23.56 13.41 -4.31
C ASP A 52 23.65 12.06 -5.04
N LEU A 53 23.48 10.95 -4.31
CA LEU A 53 23.44 9.60 -4.88
C LEU A 53 22.27 9.42 -5.85
N ALA A 54 21.10 9.96 -5.52
CA ALA A 54 19.93 9.95 -6.40
C ALA A 54 20.20 10.70 -7.71
N PHE A 55 20.85 11.87 -7.63
CA PHE A 55 21.20 12.67 -8.79
C PHE A 55 22.19 11.94 -9.70
N VAL A 56 23.24 11.35 -9.15
CA VAL A 56 24.22 10.55 -9.90
C VAL A 56 23.56 9.36 -10.59
N ALA A 57 22.65 8.66 -9.90
CA ALA A 57 21.90 7.55 -10.46
C ALA A 57 20.96 8.01 -11.59
N ALA A 58 20.24 9.12 -11.41
CA ALA A 58 19.37 9.68 -12.44
C ALA A 58 20.16 10.13 -13.69
N ALA A 59 21.28 10.83 -13.49
CA ALA A 59 22.18 11.26 -14.57
C ALA A 59 22.74 10.06 -15.35
N SER A 60 23.19 9.02 -14.64
CA SER A 60 23.63 7.75 -15.25
C SER A 60 22.52 7.08 -16.05
N GLY A 61 21.28 7.15 -15.56
CA GLY A 61 20.11 6.65 -16.26
C GLY A 61 19.82 7.38 -17.57
N LEU A 62 20.01 8.71 -17.58
CA LEU A 62 19.84 9.56 -18.76
C LEU A 62 20.97 9.35 -19.78
N LEU A 63 22.22 9.26 -19.33
CA LEU A 63 23.37 8.94 -20.21
C LEU A 63 23.25 7.52 -20.79
N GLY A 64 22.67 6.60 -20.02
CA GLY A 64 22.42 5.21 -20.38
C GLY A 64 21.17 4.97 -21.25
N LEU A 65 20.48 5.99 -21.78
CA LEU A 65 19.24 5.81 -22.57
C LEU A 65 19.39 4.88 -23.78
N ARG A 66 20.63 4.71 -24.29
CA ARG A 66 20.95 3.73 -25.35
C ARG A 66 20.98 2.27 -24.87
N ARG A 67 21.05 2.04 -23.56
CA ARG A 67 21.08 0.74 -22.89
C ARG A 67 19.95 0.65 -21.87
N PRO A 68 18.73 0.21 -22.27
CA PRO A 68 17.53 0.34 -21.46
C PRO A 68 17.60 -0.38 -20.10
N ARG A 69 18.35 -1.49 -20.00
CA ARG A 69 18.57 -2.20 -18.73
C ARG A 69 19.33 -1.37 -17.70
N ILE A 70 20.41 -0.71 -18.13
CA ILE A 70 21.21 0.18 -17.27
C ILE A 70 20.39 1.41 -16.90
N SER A 71 19.70 2.00 -17.88
CA SER A 71 18.83 3.16 -17.64
C SER A 71 17.73 2.87 -16.62
N SER A 72 17.07 1.70 -16.73
CA SER A 72 16.03 1.29 -15.78
C SER A 72 16.60 0.99 -14.38
N ALA A 73 17.73 0.28 -14.29
CA ALA A 73 18.37 0.00 -13.00
C ALA A 73 18.81 1.29 -12.30
N ALA A 74 19.39 2.23 -13.04
CA ALA A 74 19.82 3.53 -12.53
C ALA A 74 18.63 4.39 -12.08
N MET A 75 17.50 4.35 -12.79
CA MET A 75 16.28 5.06 -12.37
C MET A 75 15.64 4.45 -11.10
N LEU A 76 15.69 3.13 -10.95
CA LEU A 76 15.26 2.46 -9.71
C LEU A 76 16.19 2.80 -8.53
N ALA A 77 17.50 2.85 -8.77
CA ALA A 77 18.47 3.30 -7.76
C ALA A 77 18.22 4.77 -7.36
N ALA A 78 17.90 5.65 -8.33
CA ALA A 78 17.53 7.03 -8.05
C ALA A 78 16.27 7.12 -7.17
N ALA A 79 15.22 6.36 -7.50
CA ALA A 79 14.00 6.31 -6.70
C ALA A 79 14.24 5.77 -5.27
N LEU A 80 15.10 4.77 -5.12
CA LEU A 80 15.53 4.25 -3.83
C LEU A 80 16.20 5.35 -3.01
N CYS A 81 17.20 6.03 -3.58
CA CYS A 81 17.95 7.09 -2.89
C CYS A 81 17.05 8.29 -2.54
N LEU A 82 16.11 8.68 -3.41
CA LEU A 82 15.14 9.74 -3.12
C LEU A 82 14.23 9.37 -1.95
N ALA A 83 13.74 8.13 -1.91
CA ALA A 83 12.89 7.66 -0.82
C ALA A 83 13.67 7.54 0.51
N ALA A 84 14.93 7.11 0.45
CA ALA A 84 15.86 7.10 1.58
C ALA A 84 16.09 8.52 2.13
N GLY A 85 16.43 9.48 1.26
CA GLY A 85 16.61 10.88 1.63
C GLY A 85 15.34 11.53 2.18
N TRP A 86 14.17 11.19 1.63
CA TRP A 86 12.87 11.65 2.15
C TRP A 86 12.58 11.10 3.55
N HIS A 87 12.90 9.82 3.80
CA HIS A 87 12.81 9.24 5.14
C HIS A 87 13.78 9.92 6.12
N HIS A 88 15.05 10.07 5.74
CA HIS A 88 16.07 10.71 6.59
C HIS A 88 15.67 12.13 6.98
N ALA A 89 15.20 12.92 6.01
CA ALA A 89 14.74 14.29 6.21
C ALA A 89 13.57 14.40 7.20
N ARG A 90 12.73 13.36 7.28
CA ARG A 90 11.54 13.37 8.15
C ARG A 90 11.81 12.70 9.50
N TRP A 91 12.75 11.74 9.54
CA TRP A 91 13.06 10.97 10.73
C TRP A 91 14.18 11.60 11.56
N SER A 92 15.27 12.00 10.91
CA SER A 92 16.56 12.35 11.53
C SER A 92 16.82 13.86 11.52
N ASP A 93 16.49 14.55 10.43
CA ASP A 93 16.71 16.00 10.32
C ASP A 93 15.68 16.75 11.16
N ARG A 94 16.13 17.34 12.28
CA ARG A 94 15.32 18.26 13.09
C ARG A 94 15.72 19.70 12.82
N ALA A 95 14.77 20.62 12.89
CA ALA A 95 15.07 22.05 12.89
C ALA A 95 15.91 22.41 14.14
N ALA A 96 16.69 23.49 14.07
CA ALA A 96 17.56 23.89 15.18
C ALA A 96 16.75 24.32 16.42
N ASP A 97 15.57 24.86 16.19
CA ASP A 97 14.58 25.36 17.14
C ASP A 97 13.49 24.32 17.51
N ASP A 98 13.67 23.06 17.11
CA ASP A 98 12.71 21.99 17.38
C ASP A 98 12.68 21.61 18.87
N ILE A 99 11.48 21.59 19.46
CA ILE A 99 11.25 21.29 20.88
C ILE A 99 11.79 19.91 21.30
N GLY A 100 11.86 18.95 20.38
CA GLY A 100 12.43 17.62 20.61
C GLY A 100 13.94 17.63 20.85
N ARG A 101 14.65 18.73 20.54
CA ARG A 101 16.06 18.94 20.93
C ARG A 101 16.21 19.48 22.34
N LEU A 102 15.19 20.17 22.85
CA LEU A 102 15.14 20.71 24.22
C LEU A 102 14.63 19.68 25.24
N ALA A 103 13.91 18.65 24.76
CA ALA A 103 13.38 17.56 25.58
C ALA A 103 14.45 16.49 25.88
N ASP A 104 14.76 16.35 27.16
CA ASP A 104 15.65 15.32 27.71
C ASP A 104 14.85 14.14 28.29
N ASP A 105 15.53 13.01 28.54
CA ASP A 105 14.90 11.84 29.21
C ASP A 105 14.58 12.13 30.69
N THR A 106 15.17 13.17 31.29
CA THR A 106 14.80 13.70 32.60
C THR A 106 13.71 14.75 32.45
N PRO A 107 12.52 14.58 33.06
CA PRO A 107 11.46 15.58 33.03
C PRO A 107 11.90 16.91 33.65
N ARG A 108 11.62 18.05 32.99
CA ARG A 108 11.96 19.40 33.45
C ARG A 108 10.78 20.37 33.30
N PRO A 109 10.61 21.36 34.18
CA PRO A 109 9.59 22.40 34.01
C PRO A 109 9.81 23.19 32.70
N ALA A 110 8.72 23.44 31.98
CA ALA A 110 8.72 24.24 30.75
C ALA A 110 7.40 25.00 30.57
N TRP A 111 7.48 26.16 29.91
CA TRP A 111 6.33 26.93 29.46
C TRP A 111 6.34 26.99 27.95
N LEU A 112 5.23 26.58 27.34
CA LEU A 112 5.06 26.51 25.90
C LEU A 112 3.86 27.35 25.46
N ARG A 113 4.00 28.01 24.32
CA ARG A 113 2.87 28.55 23.55
C ARG A 113 2.77 27.80 22.24
N GLY A 114 1.53 27.61 21.81
CA GLY A 114 1.27 26.90 20.58
C GLY A 114 -0.21 26.86 20.25
N VAL A 115 -0.53 26.17 19.17
CA VAL A 115 -1.91 25.96 18.73
C VAL A 115 -2.26 24.48 18.90
N ILE A 116 -3.40 24.21 19.54
CA ILE A 116 -3.89 22.84 19.69
C ILE A 116 -4.26 22.30 18.31
N THR A 117 -3.61 21.22 17.88
CA THR A 117 -3.90 20.60 16.58
C THR A 117 -5.01 19.57 16.68
N ASP A 118 -5.13 18.91 17.82
CA ASP A 118 -6.14 17.88 18.07
C ASP A 118 -6.41 17.72 19.56
N VAL A 119 -7.65 17.38 19.91
CA VAL A 119 -8.10 17.08 21.29
C VAL A 119 -8.65 15.67 21.28
N LEU A 120 -7.85 14.77 21.83
CA LEU A 120 -8.09 13.33 21.80
C LEU A 120 -9.33 12.99 22.66
N GLY A 121 -9.45 13.62 23.83
CA GLY A 121 -10.66 13.57 24.66
C GLY A 121 -10.36 13.39 26.15
N ARG A 122 -11.42 13.10 26.92
CA ARG A 122 -11.34 12.73 28.33
C ARG A 122 -10.93 11.28 28.44
N HIS A 123 -9.84 11.01 29.15
CA HIS A 123 -9.48 9.68 29.57
C HIS A 123 -9.66 9.57 31.08
N ARG A 124 -10.48 8.60 31.50
CA ARG A 124 -10.48 8.13 32.88
C ARG A 124 -9.31 7.17 33.04
N THR A 125 -8.40 7.54 33.92
CA THR A 125 -7.46 6.58 34.51
C THR A 125 -8.20 6.00 35.70
N GLU A 126 -8.53 4.70 35.64
CA GLU A 126 -9.15 3.98 36.75
C GLU A 126 -8.40 4.28 38.05
N GLY A 127 -9.14 4.62 39.10
CA GLY A 127 -8.59 4.86 40.44
C GLY A 127 -7.72 3.69 40.93
N TYR A 128 -6.79 3.95 41.86
CA TYR A 128 -5.76 3.01 42.30
C TYR A 128 -6.29 1.89 43.24
N GLY A 129 -7.45 1.33 42.93
CA GLY A 129 -8.12 0.30 43.71
C GLY A 129 -9.61 0.59 43.87
N ALA A 130 -10.36 -0.42 44.32
CA ALA A 130 -11.77 -0.23 44.67
C ALA A 130 -11.89 0.82 45.78
N GLY A 131 -12.41 2.01 45.44
CA GLY A 131 -12.66 3.11 46.38
C GLY A 131 -11.81 4.37 46.19
N GLU A 132 -10.79 4.38 45.32
CA GLU A 132 -10.11 5.63 44.96
C GLU A 132 -10.83 6.35 43.80
N PRO A 133 -10.95 7.70 43.85
CA PRO A 133 -11.60 8.45 42.79
C PRO A 133 -10.79 8.38 41.49
N ASP A 134 -11.49 8.12 40.39
CA ASP A 134 -10.92 8.18 39.04
C ASP A 134 -10.18 9.50 38.80
N ARG A 135 -8.94 9.43 38.33
CA ARG A 135 -8.22 10.62 37.86
C ARG A 135 -8.55 10.84 36.40
N GLU A 136 -9.27 11.92 36.12
CA GLU A 136 -9.55 12.37 34.77
C GLU A 136 -8.35 13.14 34.21
N VAL A 137 -7.95 12.80 32.98
CA VAL A 137 -6.92 13.53 32.23
C VAL A 137 -7.43 13.84 30.84
N THR A 138 -7.01 14.98 30.30
CA THR A 138 -7.30 15.37 28.92
C THR A 138 -6.05 15.29 28.07
N ARG A 139 -6.09 14.51 26.98
CA ARG A 139 -4.95 14.37 26.05
C ARG A 139 -5.13 15.27 24.83
N MET A 140 -4.06 15.94 24.42
CA MET A 140 -4.07 16.88 23.31
C MET A 140 -2.74 16.83 22.54
N PHE A 141 -2.75 17.32 21.31
CA PHE A 141 -1.52 17.61 20.56
C PHE A 141 -1.37 19.13 20.42
N LEU A 142 -0.17 19.62 20.74
CA LEU A 142 0.19 21.03 20.68
C LEU A 142 1.26 21.23 19.60
N ALA A 143 0.97 22.03 18.57
CA ALA A 143 1.99 22.55 17.66
C ALA A 143 2.65 23.78 18.32
N VAL A 144 3.90 23.63 18.73
CA VAL A 144 4.64 24.66 19.46
C VAL A 144 5.00 25.80 18.52
N THR A 145 4.82 27.03 19.00
CA THR A 145 5.25 28.26 18.33
C THR A 145 6.31 29.00 19.14
N GLN A 146 6.27 28.89 20.47
CA GLN A 146 7.24 29.52 21.36
C GLN A 146 7.51 28.68 22.62
N VAL A 147 8.71 28.82 23.16
CA VAL A 147 9.14 28.27 24.46
C VAL A 147 9.68 29.39 25.34
N CYS A 148 9.39 29.37 26.64
CA CYS A 148 9.95 30.33 27.59
C CYS A 148 11.16 29.72 28.31
N ASP A 149 12.25 30.48 28.40
CA ASP A 149 13.44 30.14 29.20
C ASP A 149 13.34 30.59 30.67
N GLY A 150 12.13 30.98 31.11
CA GLY A 150 11.85 31.56 32.42
C GLY A 150 11.95 33.09 32.47
N ARG A 151 12.45 33.75 31.42
CA ARG A 151 12.51 35.22 31.31
C ARG A 151 11.91 35.75 30.01
N ARG A 152 12.15 35.08 28.89
CA ARG A 152 11.71 35.52 27.55
C ARG A 152 11.17 34.34 26.75
N TRP A 153 10.20 34.65 25.90
CA TRP A 153 9.68 33.74 24.89
C TRP A 153 10.58 33.73 23.66
N HIS A 154 11.02 32.55 23.26
CA HIS A 154 11.79 32.32 22.04
C HIS A 154 10.93 31.55 21.04
N ALA A 155 11.12 31.82 19.74
CA ALA A 155 10.49 31.03 18.70
C ALA A 155 10.96 29.57 18.79
N ALA A 156 10.01 28.65 18.73
CA ALA A 156 10.27 27.22 18.73
C ALA A 156 9.30 26.51 17.80
N SER A 157 9.69 25.35 17.30
CA SER A 157 8.88 24.53 16.41
C SER A 157 8.76 23.09 16.92
N GLY A 158 7.94 22.29 16.24
CA GLY A 158 7.71 20.89 16.58
C GLY A 158 6.36 20.65 17.27
N ASN A 159 6.02 19.38 17.47
CA ASN A 159 4.77 18.98 18.09
C ASN A 159 5.01 18.24 19.40
N VAL A 160 4.13 18.48 20.36
CA VAL A 160 4.20 17.90 21.70
C VAL A 160 2.91 17.15 22.00
N ALA A 161 3.05 15.93 22.53
CA ALA A 161 1.94 15.22 23.15
C ALA A 161 1.70 15.81 24.54
N MET A 162 0.57 16.47 24.74
CA MET A 162 0.23 17.12 26.00
C MET A 162 -0.81 16.30 26.76
N VAL A 163 -0.58 16.12 28.05
CA VAL A 163 -1.54 15.51 28.99
C VAL A 163 -1.80 16.51 30.10
N ALA A 164 -3.04 16.99 30.19
CA ALA A 164 -3.47 17.89 31.25
C ALA A 164 -4.29 17.12 32.30
N ALA A 165 -3.98 17.32 33.58
CA ALA A 165 -4.80 16.80 34.66
C ALA A 165 -6.17 17.51 34.71
N GLY A 166 -7.24 16.72 34.86
CA GLY A 166 -8.63 17.17 34.85
C GLY A 166 -9.25 17.25 33.45
N ASP A 167 -10.53 17.62 33.42
CA ASP A 167 -11.29 17.88 32.20
C ASP A 167 -10.94 19.27 31.65
N ARG A 168 -10.34 19.30 30.44
CA ARG A 168 -10.04 20.49 29.66
C ARG A 168 -10.64 20.44 28.25
N THR A 169 -11.78 19.76 28.12
CA THR A 169 -12.55 19.73 26.86
C THR A 169 -13.16 21.08 26.47
N ASP A 170 -13.04 22.11 27.33
CA ASP A 170 -13.32 23.51 27.02
C ASP A 170 -12.38 24.12 25.97
N ILE A 171 -11.24 23.48 25.72
CA ILE A 171 -10.27 23.86 24.69
C ILE A 171 -10.54 23.06 23.42
N GLN A 172 -10.55 23.75 22.28
CA GLN A 172 -10.82 23.17 20.96
C GLN A 172 -9.58 23.18 20.06
N ALA A 173 -9.54 22.25 19.11
CA ALA A 173 -8.51 22.27 18.08
C ALA A 173 -8.59 23.57 17.23
N GLY A 174 -7.43 24.11 16.90
CA GLY A 174 -7.24 25.42 16.28
C GLY A 174 -7.12 26.57 17.27
N GLN A 175 -7.35 26.37 18.56
CA GLN A 175 -7.18 27.42 19.58
C GLN A 175 -5.71 27.57 20.01
N PRO A 176 -5.23 28.82 20.17
CA PRO A 176 -3.93 29.10 20.73
C PRO A 176 -3.97 28.99 22.27
N VAL A 177 -2.96 28.35 22.84
CA VAL A 177 -2.87 28.10 24.28
C VAL A 177 -1.47 28.39 24.80
N GLU A 178 -1.41 28.75 26.08
CA GLU A 178 -0.21 28.77 26.90
C GLU A 178 -0.29 27.63 27.91
N ALA A 179 0.74 26.78 27.94
CA ALA A 179 0.81 25.60 28.78
C ALA A 179 2.09 25.61 29.62
N ALA A 180 1.94 25.45 30.94
CA ALA A 180 3.01 25.31 31.92
C ALA A 180 2.96 23.90 32.50
N GLY A 181 4.07 23.18 32.42
CA GLY A 181 4.12 21.79 32.89
C GLY A 181 5.51 21.20 32.82
N THR A 182 5.59 19.88 32.94
CA THR A 182 6.85 19.14 32.88
C THR A 182 7.05 18.57 31.49
N LEU A 183 8.07 19.08 30.79
CA LEU A 183 8.51 18.62 29.47
C LEU A 183 9.53 17.48 29.61
N SER A 184 9.34 16.43 28.82
CA SER A 184 10.24 15.29 28.74
C SER A 184 10.25 14.72 27.33
N ARG A 185 11.30 13.98 26.97
CA ARG A 185 11.30 13.16 25.76
C ARG A 185 10.29 12.03 25.92
N VAL A 186 9.57 11.68 24.85
CA VAL A 186 8.68 10.51 24.87
C VAL A 186 9.51 9.27 25.26
N ALA A 187 9.08 8.49 26.24
CA ALA A 187 9.79 7.29 26.67
C ALA A 187 9.84 6.23 25.57
N GLY A 188 11.01 5.62 25.36
CA GLY A 188 11.18 4.44 24.51
C GLY A 188 10.80 3.14 25.25
N PRO A 189 10.83 1.98 24.56
CA PRO A 189 10.64 0.70 25.22
C PRO A 189 11.79 0.46 26.22
N LEU A 190 11.45 -0.03 27.41
CA LEU A 190 12.43 -0.40 28.43
C LEU A 190 12.52 -1.93 28.59
N ASN A 191 11.56 -2.66 28.03
CA ASN A 191 11.47 -4.10 28.15
C ASN A 191 11.50 -4.79 26.77
N PRO A 192 12.00 -6.03 26.68
CA PRO A 192 11.89 -6.84 25.48
C PRO A 192 10.43 -7.01 25.03
N GLY A 193 10.16 -6.89 23.74
CA GLY A 193 8.81 -7.04 23.18
C GLY A 193 7.84 -5.90 23.48
N GLU A 194 8.21 -4.91 24.30
CA GLU A 194 7.37 -3.75 24.60
C GLU A 194 7.12 -2.90 23.34
N PHE A 195 5.92 -2.31 23.23
CA PHE A 195 5.58 -1.45 22.10
C PHE A 195 6.42 -0.16 22.13
N ASP A 196 7.14 0.12 21.04
CA ASP A 196 7.93 1.34 20.88
C ASP A 196 7.05 2.58 20.64
N TYR A 197 6.52 3.13 21.73
CA TYR A 197 5.66 4.31 21.71
C TYR A 197 6.40 5.57 21.23
N ARG A 198 7.70 5.69 21.53
CA ARG A 198 8.58 6.77 21.04
C ARG A 198 8.65 6.76 19.52
N ALA A 199 8.97 5.64 18.90
CA ALA A 199 9.03 5.54 17.45
C ALA A 199 7.66 5.80 16.80
N TYR A 200 6.58 5.32 17.43
CA TYR A 200 5.22 5.57 16.98
C TYR A 200 4.86 7.06 16.97
N LEU A 201 5.09 7.80 18.07
CA LEU A 201 4.81 9.24 18.10
C LEU A 201 5.75 10.05 17.21
N ARG A 202 7.03 9.65 17.11
CA ARG A 202 7.99 10.26 16.19
C ARG A 202 7.57 10.13 14.73
N SER A 203 6.96 9.00 14.34
CA SER A 203 6.36 8.83 13.02
C SER A 203 5.22 9.81 12.72
N ARG A 204 4.66 10.46 13.75
CA ARG A 204 3.65 11.52 13.65
C ARG A 204 4.24 12.92 13.82
N GLY A 205 5.57 13.03 13.91
CA GLY A 205 6.27 14.30 14.15
C GLY A 205 6.15 14.82 15.58
N VAL A 206 5.93 13.92 16.55
CA VAL A 206 5.82 14.23 17.98
C VAL A 206 6.97 13.55 18.71
N ASP A 207 7.89 14.35 19.27
CA ASP A 207 9.12 13.86 19.90
C ASP A 207 9.19 14.15 21.41
N ALA A 208 8.31 15.02 21.90
CA ALA A 208 8.27 15.45 23.29
C ALA A 208 6.88 15.27 23.90
N HIS A 209 6.87 15.13 25.21
CA HIS A 209 5.69 14.97 26.05
C HIS A 209 5.66 16.07 27.11
N LEU A 210 4.52 16.75 27.25
CA LEU A 210 4.27 17.76 28.27
C LEU A 210 3.17 17.27 29.21
N PHE A 211 3.49 17.14 30.50
CA PHE A 211 2.49 16.86 31.54
C PHE A 211 2.14 18.15 32.29
N VAL A 212 0.87 18.52 32.31
CA VAL A 212 0.36 19.70 33.02
C VAL A 212 -0.36 19.24 34.29
N ASP A 213 0.23 19.55 35.44
CA ASP A 213 -0.15 19.00 36.76
C ASP A 213 -1.56 19.42 37.22
N GLY A 214 -2.12 20.50 36.69
CA GLY A 214 -3.45 20.98 37.05
C GLY A 214 -4.06 21.91 36.01
N PRO A 215 -5.40 22.11 36.05
CA PRO A 215 -6.12 22.86 35.02
C PRO A 215 -5.64 24.31 34.89
N GLY A 216 -5.15 24.94 35.96
CA GLY A 216 -4.60 26.30 35.92
C GLY A 216 -3.28 26.44 35.14
N GLY A 217 -2.57 25.34 34.89
CA GLY A 217 -1.35 25.33 34.07
C GLY A 217 -1.61 25.43 32.57
N LEU A 218 -2.88 25.46 32.15
CA LEU A 218 -3.27 25.59 30.74
C LEU A 218 -4.25 26.76 30.58
N SER A 219 -3.89 27.75 29.77
CA SER A 219 -4.72 28.92 29.51
C SER A 219 -4.80 29.24 28.02
N ARG A 220 -5.80 30.02 27.62
CA ARG A 220 -5.91 30.50 26.24
C ARG A 220 -4.87 31.60 26.04
N ASP A 221 -4.09 31.51 24.97
CA ASP A 221 -3.13 32.56 24.62
C ASP A 221 -3.88 33.71 23.94
N PRO A 222 -3.96 34.91 24.57
CA PRO A 222 -4.68 36.04 24.01
C PRO A 222 -3.90 36.74 22.88
N THR A 223 -2.61 36.43 22.71
CA THR A 223 -1.72 37.14 21.77
C THR A 223 -1.65 36.51 20.39
N SER A 224 -1.89 35.21 20.29
CA SER A 224 -1.83 34.47 19.04
C SER A 224 -3.21 34.35 18.38
N ALA A 225 -3.24 34.33 17.04
CA ALA A 225 -4.47 34.10 16.29
C ALA A 225 -4.76 32.58 16.17
N PRO A 226 -6.04 32.15 16.23
CA PRO A 226 -6.41 30.77 16.02
C PRO A 226 -6.18 30.33 14.57
N TRP A 227 -5.96 29.03 14.36
CA TRP A 227 -5.87 28.46 13.02
C TRP A 227 -7.28 28.23 12.45
N PRO A 228 -7.73 29.04 11.46
CA PRO A 228 -9.15 29.14 11.12
C PRO A 228 -9.69 27.86 10.50
N TRP A 229 -8.91 27.17 9.67
CA TRP A 229 -9.32 25.90 9.06
C TRP A 229 -9.46 24.78 10.08
N THR A 230 -8.49 24.63 10.98
CA THR A 230 -8.53 23.65 12.08
C THR A 230 -9.73 23.92 12.99
N ALA A 231 -9.95 25.18 13.36
CA ALA A 231 -11.09 25.57 14.21
C ALA A 231 -12.46 25.34 13.53
N ARG A 232 -12.56 25.52 12.20
CA ARG A 232 -13.79 25.22 11.45
C ARG A 232 -14.05 23.72 11.35
N LEU A 233 -13.01 22.92 11.10
CA LEU A 233 -13.12 21.46 11.07
C LEU A 233 -13.47 20.90 12.45
N ALA A 234 -12.86 21.41 13.52
CA ALA A 234 -13.18 21.05 14.90
C ALA A 234 -14.66 21.30 15.20
N ARG A 235 -15.15 22.52 14.91
CA ARG A 235 -16.58 22.86 15.07
C ARG A 235 -17.50 21.96 14.27
N ALA A 236 -17.14 21.60 13.04
CA ALA A 236 -17.94 20.67 12.23
C ALA A 236 -17.99 19.27 12.84
N ARG A 237 -16.86 18.76 13.35
CA ARG A 237 -16.80 17.46 14.05
C ARG A 237 -17.63 17.46 15.32
N ASP A 238 -17.50 18.52 16.13
CA ASP A 238 -18.22 18.65 17.38
C ASP A 238 -19.74 18.76 17.15
N ALA A 239 -20.17 19.47 16.09
CA ALA A 239 -21.56 19.52 15.68
C ALA A 239 -22.08 18.14 15.25
N CYS A 240 -21.33 17.40 14.42
CA CYS A 240 -21.70 16.03 14.04
C CYS A 240 -21.74 15.09 15.23
N ARG A 241 -20.82 15.23 16.19
CA ARG A 241 -20.79 14.43 17.42
C ARG A 241 -22.02 14.71 18.28
N ALA A 242 -22.33 15.98 18.53
CA ALA A 242 -23.51 16.36 19.31
C ALA A 242 -24.80 15.81 18.70
N GLU A 243 -24.93 15.83 17.37
CA GLU A 243 -26.06 15.26 16.65
C GLU A 243 -26.16 13.73 16.76
N LEU A 244 -25.04 13.02 16.85
CA LEU A 244 -25.03 11.57 17.09
C LEU A 244 -25.41 11.27 18.56
N GLU A 245 -24.79 11.96 19.51
CA GLU A 245 -25.01 11.77 20.95
C GLU A 245 -26.43 12.14 21.38
N SER A 246 -27.09 13.08 20.70
CA SER A 246 -28.49 13.43 20.99
C SER A 246 -29.50 12.34 20.59
N HIS A 247 -29.11 11.42 19.71
CA HIS A 247 -30.00 10.42 19.12
C HIS A 247 -29.58 8.97 19.36
N LEU A 248 -28.42 8.72 19.98
CA LEU A 248 -27.89 7.38 20.23
C LEU A 248 -27.60 7.20 21.72
N ASP A 249 -27.75 5.97 22.21
CA ASP A 249 -27.35 5.64 23.58
C ASP A 249 -25.82 5.63 23.71
N GLY A 250 -25.29 5.93 24.91
CA GLY A 250 -23.86 6.14 25.17
C GLY A 250 -22.88 5.16 24.48
N PRO A 251 -23.00 3.83 24.69
CA PRO A 251 -22.10 2.85 24.06
C PRO A 251 -22.19 2.85 22.52
N THR A 252 -23.40 2.96 21.99
CA THR A 252 -23.63 3.00 20.54
C THR A 252 -23.18 4.33 19.90
N ALA A 253 -23.29 5.44 20.64
CA ALA A 253 -22.81 6.74 20.22
C ALA A 253 -21.27 6.75 20.09
N ALA A 254 -20.57 6.10 21.02
CA ALA A 254 -19.12 5.90 20.94
C ALA A 254 -18.71 5.08 19.71
N LEU A 255 -19.40 3.95 19.46
CA LEU A 255 -19.12 3.11 18.28
C LEU A 255 -19.46 3.84 16.97
N ALA A 256 -20.56 4.60 16.91
CA ALA A 256 -20.93 5.41 15.76
C ALA A 256 -19.90 6.53 15.51
N SER A 257 -19.44 7.21 16.57
CA SER A 257 -18.41 8.24 16.50
C SER A 257 -17.08 7.68 16.01
N ALA A 258 -16.70 6.47 16.44
CA ALA A 258 -15.51 5.79 15.94
C ALA A 258 -15.62 5.43 14.45
N LEU A 259 -16.79 4.95 14.02
CA LEU A 259 -17.03 4.49 12.66
C LEU A 259 -17.20 5.64 11.66
N ILE A 260 -17.85 6.74 12.06
CA ILE A 260 -18.22 7.85 11.17
C ILE A 260 -17.22 9.00 11.27
N LEU A 261 -16.80 9.36 12.49
CA LEU A 261 -15.94 10.52 12.79
C LEU A 261 -14.49 10.12 13.12
N GLY A 262 -14.21 8.83 13.32
CA GLY A 262 -12.86 8.31 13.57
C GLY A 262 -12.38 8.39 15.01
N ARG A 263 -13.24 8.80 15.95
CA ARG A 263 -12.90 8.95 17.38
C ARG A 263 -13.12 7.65 18.14
N ARG A 264 -12.03 6.96 18.50
CA ARG A 264 -12.10 5.64 19.19
C ARG A 264 -11.98 5.73 20.70
N GLU A 265 -11.63 6.89 21.21
CA GLU A 265 -11.29 7.08 22.62
C GLU A 265 -12.50 7.05 23.54
N ASP A 266 -13.67 7.28 22.99
CA ASP A 266 -14.95 7.19 23.69
C ASP A 266 -15.45 5.74 23.83
N ILE A 267 -14.79 4.74 23.21
CA ILE A 267 -15.20 3.32 23.27
C ILE A 267 -14.69 2.70 24.58
N ASP A 268 -15.57 1.94 25.25
CA ASP A 268 -15.23 1.16 26.44
C ASP A 268 -14.05 0.19 26.17
N PRO A 269 -13.02 0.13 27.03
CA PRO A 269 -11.92 -0.82 26.92
C PRO A 269 -12.36 -2.28 26.72
N ALA A 270 -13.43 -2.72 27.37
CA ALA A 270 -13.94 -4.08 27.24
C ALA A 270 -14.45 -4.38 25.82
N ASP A 271 -15.07 -3.40 25.16
CA ASP A 271 -15.49 -3.53 23.76
C ASP A 271 -14.25 -3.58 22.85
N VAL A 272 -13.28 -2.68 23.04
CA VAL A 272 -12.01 -2.70 22.28
C VAL A 272 -11.32 -4.07 22.36
N ASP A 273 -11.32 -4.69 23.54
CA ASP A 273 -10.79 -6.03 23.76
C ASP A 273 -11.60 -7.08 22.98
N ALA A 274 -12.93 -7.07 23.04
CA ALA A 274 -13.77 -8.01 22.29
C ALA A 274 -13.56 -7.94 20.77
N PHE A 275 -13.42 -6.73 20.21
CA PHE A 275 -13.07 -6.54 18.80
C PHE A 275 -11.66 -7.05 18.48
N SER A 276 -10.72 -6.92 19.42
CA SER A 276 -9.36 -7.43 19.28
C SER A 276 -9.31 -8.95 19.29
N LEU A 277 -9.95 -9.59 20.26
CA LEU A 277 -10.02 -11.07 20.37
C LEU A 277 -10.67 -11.70 19.14
N THR A 278 -11.70 -11.10 18.57
CA THR A 278 -12.35 -11.60 17.35
C THR A 278 -11.58 -11.33 16.06
N GLY A 279 -10.50 -10.55 16.11
CA GLY A 279 -9.74 -10.11 14.92
C GLY A 279 -10.46 -9.05 14.08
N THR A 280 -11.44 -8.37 14.67
CA THR A 280 -12.33 -7.41 14.00
C THR A 280 -12.05 -5.95 14.36
N THR A 281 -10.93 -5.65 15.04
CA THR A 281 -10.46 -4.27 15.35
C THR A 281 -10.38 -3.37 14.12
N HIS A 282 -10.16 -3.95 12.94
CA HIS A 282 -10.16 -3.21 11.68
C HIS A 282 -11.52 -2.60 11.32
N LEU A 283 -12.62 -3.00 11.98
CA LEU A 283 -13.96 -2.42 11.85
C LEU A 283 -14.18 -1.22 12.79
N LEU A 284 -13.50 -1.16 13.95
CA LEU A 284 -13.48 -0.01 14.87
C LEU A 284 -12.70 1.18 14.30
N ALA A 285 -11.81 0.89 13.36
CA ALA A 285 -11.16 1.88 12.54
C ALA A 285 -12.03 2.22 11.34
N ILE A 286 -12.10 3.50 10.95
CA ILE A 286 -12.53 3.83 9.58
C ILE A 286 -11.61 3.10 8.62
N SER A 287 -12.12 2.00 8.08
CA SER A 287 -11.38 1.06 7.26
C SER A 287 -11.37 1.54 5.82
N GLY A 288 -10.42 1.04 5.04
CA GLY A 288 -10.39 1.40 3.62
C GLY A 288 -11.58 0.90 2.83
N LEU A 289 -12.21 -0.18 3.29
CA LEU A 289 -13.44 -0.66 2.70
C LEU A 289 -14.61 0.30 2.94
N GLN A 290 -14.71 0.84 4.15
CA GLN A 290 -15.74 1.80 4.55
C GLN A 290 -15.63 3.12 3.76
N LEU A 291 -14.42 3.68 3.63
CA LEU A 291 -14.20 4.88 2.80
C LEU A 291 -14.49 4.62 1.32
N GLN A 292 -14.08 3.45 0.79
CA GLN A 292 -14.38 3.07 -0.59
C GLN A 292 -15.89 2.85 -0.81
N ALA A 293 -16.61 2.30 0.17
CA ALA A 293 -18.06 2.17 0.12
C ALA A 293 -18.74 3.54 0.06
N LEU A 294 -18.28 4.52 0.85
CA LEU A 294 -18.77 5.90 0.77
C LEU A 294 -18.49 6.53 -0.60
N ALA A 295 -17.28 6.32 -1.15
CA ALA A 295 -16.92 6.81 -2.49
C ALA A 295 -17.78 6.17 -3.59
N LEU A 296 -18.09 4.87 -3.50
CA LEU A 296 -18.98 4.17 -4.43
C LEU A 296 -20.43 4.61 -4.29
N PHE A 297 -20.89 4.89 -3.07
CA PHE A 297 -22.22 5.44 -2.81
C PHE A 297 -22.36 6.84 -3.42
N LEU A 298 -21.37 7.71 -3.24
CA LEU A 298 -21.32 9.00 -3.92
C LEU A 298 -21.29 8.84 -5.44
N ALA A 299 -20.50 7.90 -5.97
CA ALA A 299 -20.48 7.60 -7.40
C ALA A 299 -21.86 7.15 -7.93
N TRP A 300 -22.62 6.40 -7.14
CA TRP A 300 -23.97 5.98 -7.47
C TRP A 300 -24.94 7.17 -7.50
N LEU A 301 -24.90 8.05 -6.49
CA LEU A 301 -25.69 9.29 -6.46
C LEU A 301 -25.39 10.20 -7.66
N LEU A 302 -24.10 10.42 -7.97
CA LEU A 302 -23.69 11.24 -9.11
C LEU A 302 -24.13 10.63 -10.45
N ARG A 303 -24.20 9.30 -10.54
CA ARG A 303 -24.74 8.61 -11.71
C ARG A 303 -26.25 8.78 -11.84
N LEU A 304 -27.00 8.74 -10.75
CA LEU A 304 -28.44 9.05 -10.75
C LEU A 304 -28.70 10.50 -11.19
N ALA A 305 -27.84 11.43 -10.76
CA ALA A 305 -27.86 12.81 -11.19
C ALA A 305 -27.30 13.05 -12.61
N SER A 306 -26.97 11.99 -13.36
CA SER A 306 -26.47 12.05 -14.74
C SER A 306 -25.20 12.91 -14.91
N VAL A 307 -24.35 12.99 -13.88
CA VAL A 307 -23.11 13.78 -13.91
C VAL A 307 -22.10 13.16 -14.90
N PRO A 308 -21.45 13.96 -15.77
CA PRO A 308 -20.45 13.46 -16.71
C PRO A 308 -19.31 12.71 -16.01
N ARG A 309 -18.79 11.66 -16.65
CA ARG A 309 -17.84 10.71 -16.03
C ARG A 309 -16.59 11.36 -15.42
N ILE A 310 -16.02 12.38 -16.07
CA ILE A 310 -14.82 13.07 -15.56
C ILE A 310 -15.16 13.91 -14.33
N SER A 311 -16.26 14.67 -14.40
CA SER A 311 -16.77 15.47 -13.28
C SER A 311 -17.14 14.58 -12.09
N ALA A 312 -17.68 13.39 -12.34
CA ALA A 312 -17.96 12.42 -11.30
C ALA A 312 -16.68 11.94 -10.59
N TYR A 313 -15.61 11.61 -11.33
CA TYR A 313 -14.32 11.25 -10.71
C TYR A 313 -13.72 12.40 -9.90
N ALA A 314 -13.82 13.64 -10.38
CA ALA A 314 -13.35 14.83 -9.66
C ALA A 314 -14.15 15.06 -8.38
N ALA A 315 -15.49 14.96 -8.44
CA ALA A 315 -16.36 15.08 -7.28
C ALA A 315 -16.08 14.00 -6.22
N ILE A 316 -15.86 12.75 -6.65
CA ILE A 316 -15.47 11.65 -5.74
C ILE A 316 -14.12 11.93 -5.08
N ALA A 317 -13.13 12.41 -5.83
CA ALA A 317 -11.82 12.76 -5.30
C ALA A 317 -11.91 13.88 -4.26
N ILE A 318 -12.66 14.96 -4.56
CA ILE A 318 -12.89 16.08 -3.65
C ILE A 318 -13.65 15.61 -2.40
N GLY A 319 -14.74 14.84 -2.57
CA GLY A 319 -15.51 14.30 -1.46
C GLY A 319 -14.70 13.39 -0.55
N THR A 320 -13.82 12.56 -1.13
CA THR A 320 -12.91 11.69 -0.37
C THR A 320 -11.90 12.49 0.45
N VAL A 321 -11.30 13.53 -0.13
CA VAL A 321 -10.35 14.40 0.60
C VAL A 321 -11.08 15.19 1.69
N GLY A 322 -12.27 15.72 1.39
CA GLY A 322 -13.10 16.44 2.36
C GLY A 322 -13.48 15.56 3.56
N TYR A 323 -13.94 14.33 3.31
CA TYR A 323 -14.24 13.38 4.37
C TYR A 323 -12.98 12.95 5.15
N ALA A 324 -11.86 12.71 4.47
CA ALA A 324 -10.60 12.38 5.13
C ALA A 324 -10.13 13.51 6.07
N ALA A 325 -10.29 14.76 5.66
CA ALA A 325 -10.02 15.93 6.51
C ALA A 325 -11.02 16.04 7.68
N LEU A 326 -12.30 15.76 7.44
CA LEU A 326 -13.33 15.75 8.50
C LEU A 326 -13.04 14.69 9.57
N VAL A 327 -12.46 13.55 9.22
CA VAL A 327 -12.13 12.46 10.17
C VAL A 327 -10.76 12.65 10.85
N GLY A 328 -9.95 13.62 10.42
CA GLY A 328 -8.66 13.92 11.06
C GLY A 328 -7.45 13.24 10.42
N LEU A 329 -7.54 12.87 9.14
CA LEU A 329 -6.42 12.33 8.36
C LEU A 329 -5.69 11.17 9.07
N ALA A 330 -6.44 10.34 9.79
CA ALA A 330 -5.89 9.16 10.45
C ALA A 330 -5.18 8.26 9.42
N PRO A 331 -4.09 7.55 9.81
CA PRO A 331 -3.31 6.71 8.89
C PRO A 331 -4.12 5.73 8.04
N SER A 332 -5.16 5.10 8.60
CA SER A 332 -6.04 4.19 7.84
C SER A 332 -6.85 4.92 6.76
N VAL A 333 -7.31 6.14 7.06
CA VAL A 333 -8.12 6.97 6.16
C VAL A 333 -7.26 7.54 5.04
N VAL A 334 -6.07 8.05 5.34
CA VAL A 334 -5.13 8.58 4.33
C VAL A 334 -4.76 7.51 3.30
N ARG A 335 -4.45 6.29 3.75
CA ARG A 335 -4.12 5.17 2.84
C ARG A 335 -5.28 4.85 1.91
N SER A 336 -6.49 4.83 2.47
CA SER A 336 -7.71 4.52 1.74
C SER A 336 -8.08 5.64 0.75
N ALA A 337 -7.89 6.89 1.17
CA ALA A 337 -8.05 8.06 0.31
C ALA A 337 -7.04 8.02 -0.84
N ALA A 338 -5.78 7.68 -0.58
CA ALA A 338 -4.76 7.53 -1.61
C ALA A 338 -5.14 6.44 -2.65
N MET A 339 -5.76 5.34 -2.22
CA MET A 339 -6.27 4.31 -3.13
C MET A 339 -7.44 4.81 -4.00
N THR A 340 -8.42 5.48 -3.40
CA THR A 340 -9.55 6.09 -4.13
C THR A 340 -9.06 7.17 -5.10
N LEU A 341 -8.12 8.02 -4.67
CA LEU A 341 -7.51 9.04 -5.51
C LEU A 341 -6.73 8.43 -6.68
N ALA A 342 -5.93 7.40 -6.45
CA ALA A 342 -5.23 6.68 -7.52
C ALA A 342 -6.20 6.10 -8.56
N PHE A 343 -7.36 5.60 -8.12
CA PHE A 343 -8.43 5.14 -9.01
C PHE A 343 -9.08 6.31 -9.80
N CYS A 344 -9.43 7.41 -9.13
CA CYS A 344 -9.99 8.60 -9.77
C CYS A 344 -9.03 9.20 -10.81
N VAL A 345 -7.74 9.32 -10.48
CA VAL A 345 -6.69 9.81 -11.40
C VAL A 345 -6.58 8.91 -12.63
N ALA A 346 -6.59 7.59 -12.47
CA ALA A 346 -6.59 6.66 -13.60
C ALA A 346 -7.83 6.83 -14.50
N GLY A 347 -8.99 7.06 -13.87
CA GLY A 347 -10.26 7.33 -14.55
C GLY A 347 -10.27 8.65 -15.33
N ILE A 348 -9.77 9.73 -14.74
CA ILE A 348 -9.64 11.06 -15.38
C ILE A 348 -8.65 10.99 -16.55
N ALA A 349 -7.53 10.30 -16.37
CA ALA A 349 -6.52 10.10 -17.42
C ALA A 349 -6.98 9.19 -18.58
N ARG A 350 -8.20 8.63 -18.51
CA ARG A 350 -8.76 7.69 -19.49
C ARG A 350 -7.85 6.48 -19.79
N ARG A 351 -7.05 6.06 -18.80
CA ARG A 351 -6.14 4.90 -18.92
C ARG A 351 -6.83 3.63 -18.39
N PRO A 352 -6.57 2.45 -18.99
CA PRO A 352 -7.04 1.19 -18.41
C PRO A 352 -6.37 0.97 -17.05
N SER A 353 -7.17 0.86 -15.98
CA SER A 353 -6.67 0.62 -14.63
C SER A 353 -6.22 -0.84 -14.50
N ARG A 354 -4.91 -1.05 -14.34
CA ARG A 354 -4.36 -2.33 -13.92
C ARG A 354 -4.28 -2.34 -12.39
N PRO A 355 -4.96 -3.26 -11.68
CA PRO A 355 -5.04 -3.25 -10.22
C PRO A 355 -3.68 -3.12 -9.51
N ALA A 356 -2.66 -3.83 -10.00
CA ALA A 356 -1.30 -3.77 -9.45
C ALA A 356 -0.63 -2.40 -9.60
N ASN A 357 -0.84 -1.68 -10.72
CA ASN A 357 -0.31 -0.32 -10.89
C ASN A 357 -1.08 0.68 -10.02
N THR A 358 -2.40 0.52 -9.88
CA THR A 358 -3.20 1.38 -9.01
C THR A 358 -2.80 1.20 -7.55
N LEU A 359 -2.56 -0.04 -7.10
CA LEU A 359 -2.05 -0.33 -5.76
C LEU A 359 -0.65 0.24 -5.57
N ALA A 360 0.25 0.07 -6.55
CA ALA A 360 1.59 0.63 -6.47
C ALA A 360 1.60 2.17 -6.44
N LEU A 361 0.74 2.82 -7.23
CA LEU A 361 0.55 4.27 -7.20
C LEU A 361 0.05 4.73 -5.83
N ALA A 362 -0.95 4.04 -5.27
CA ALA A 362 -1.43 4.34 -3.93
C ALA A 362 -0.32 4.18 -2.87
N GLY A 363 0.51 3.15 -2.98
CA GLY A 363 1.68 2.97 -2.11
C GLY A 363 2.67 4.13 -2.21
N LEU A 364 2.99 4.57 -3.43
CA LEU A 364 3.88 5.71 -3.65
C LEU A 364 3.29 7.02 -3.09
N LEU A 365 1.97 7.25 -3.26
CA LEU A 365 1.28 8.41 -2.67
C LEU A 365 1.31 8.36 -1.13
N CYS A 366 1.14 7.18 -0.53
CA CYS A 366 1.26 6.99 0.91
C CYS A 366 2.68 7.32 1.39
N LEU A 367 3.72 6.77 0.75
CA LEU A 367 5.12 7.01 1.15
C LEU A 367 5.55 8.46 0.91
N ALA A 368 5.02 9.11 -0.13
CA ALA A 368 5.22 10.53 -0.37
C ALA A 368 4.57 11.39 0.73
N TRP A 369 3.39 11.00 1.23
CA TRP A 369 2.76 11.67 2.38
C TRP A 369 3.55 11.45 3.69
N SER A 370 3.89 10.19 3.97
CA SER A 370 4.66 9.80 5.15
C SER A 370 5.49 8.54 4.85
N PRO A 371 6.83 8.63 4.89
CA PRO A 371 7.69 7.48 4.62
C PRO A 371 7.55 6.40 5.71
N PHE A 372 7.07 6.78 6.89
CA PHE A 372 6.88 5.88 8.03
C PHE A 372 5.79 4.84 7.83
N TYR A 373 4.90 5.04 6.86
CA TYR A 373 3.90 4.02 6.48
C TYR A 373 4.53 2.71 5.99
N ALA A 374 5.81 2.69 5.62
CA ALA A 374 6.52 1.44 5.35
C ALA A 374 6.63 0.53 6.59
N PHE A 375 6.68 1.11 7.79
CA PHE A 375 6.83 0.39 9.07
C PHE A 375 5.52 0.27 9.86
N ASP A 376 4.48 1.00 9.47
CA ASP A 376 3.16 0.91 10.09
C ASP A 376 2.51 -0.45 9.79
N VAL A 377 2.22 -1.22 10.85
CA VAL A 377 1.61 -2.55 10.74
C VAL A 377 0.23 -2.47 10.08
N GLY A 378 -0.55 -1.43 10.35
CA GLY A 378 -1.84 -1.19 9.71
C GLY A 378 -1.70 -1.02 8.20
N CYS A 379 -0.68 -0.27 7.75
CA CYS A 379 -0.29 -0.08 6.36
C CYS A 379 0.03 -1.40 5.68
N GLN A 380 0.97 -2.14 6.28
CA GLN A 380 1.41 -3.45 5.79
C GLN A 380 0.21 -4.39 5.62
N LEU A 381 -0.65 -4.51 6.64
CA LEU A 381 -1.83 -5.38 6.61
C LEU A 381 -2.85 -4.98 5.53
N SER A 382 -3.12 -3.69 5.31
CA SER A 382 -4.10 -3.30 4.27
C SER A 382 -3.57 -3.47 2.85
N PHE A 383 -2.31 -3.13 2.59
CA PHE A 383 -1.70 -3.37 1.28
C PHE A 383 -1.58 -4.88 1.01
N LEU A 384 -1.22 -5.67 2.03
CA LEU A 384 -1.18 -7.12 1.95
C LEU A 384 -2.55 -7.74 1.70
N ALA A 385 -3.60 -7.27 2.38
CA ALA A 385 -4.96 -7.74 2.14
C ALA A 385 -5.36 -7.53 0.67
N ILE A 386 -5.12 -6.33 0.13
CA ILE A 386 -5.52 -6.01 -1.26
C ILE A 386 -4.62 -6.72 -2.28
N ALA A 387 -3.33 -6.89 -1.98
CA ALA A 387 -2.44 -7.76 -2.73
C ALA A 387 -2.97 -9.21 -2.79
N ALA A 388 -3.38 -9.78 -1.66
CA ALA A 388 -3.98 -11.10 -1.57
C ALA A 388 -5.29 -11.18 -2.39
N LEU A 389 -6.12 -10.14 -2.34
CA LEU A 389 -7.33 -10.03 -3.16
C LEU A 389 -7.03 -10.06 -4.67
N ILE A 390 -5.97 -9.37 -5.10
CA ILE A 390 -5.60 -9.28 -6.52
C ILE A 390 -4.95 -10.59 -7.02
N TRP A 391 -4.04 -11.18 -6.23
CA TRP A 391 -3.19 -12.28 -6.70
C TRP A 391 -3.60 -13.67 -6.22
N LEU A 392 -4.13 -13.81 -5.00
CA LEU A 392 -4.42 -15.11 -4.38
C LEU A 392 -5.88 -15.53 -4.58
N VAL A 393 -6.85 -14.60 -4.46
CA VAL A 393 -8.28 -14.93 -4.53
C VAL A 393 -8.73 -15.52 -5.87
N PRO A 394 -8.34 -14.99 -7.05
CA PRO A 394 -8.72 -15.61 -8.32
C PRO A 394 -8.26 -17.07 -8.41
N ARG A 395 -7.03 -17.34 -7.94
CA ARG A 395 -6.43 -18.68 -7.91
C ARG A 395 -7.13 -19.62 -6.93
N ALA A 396 -7.46 -19.13 -5.74
CA ALA A 396 -8.20 -19.90 -4.74
C ALA A 396 -9.59 -20.30 -5.27
N ARG A 397 -10.26 -19.42 -6.02
CA ARG A 397 -11.54 -19.71 -6.66
C ARG A 397 -11.42 -20.78 -7.75
N GLU A 398 -10.37 -20.74 -8.56
CA GLU A 398 -10.08 -21.79 -9.57
C GLU A 398 -9.82 -23.15 -8.90
N GLY A 399 -9.00 -23.17 -7.83
CA GLY A 399 -8.72 -24.39 -7.07
C GLY A 399 -9.97 -24.98 -6.41
N ALA A 400 -10.81 -24.13 -5.79
CA ALA A 400 -12.08 -24.55 -5.20
C ALA A 400 -13.07 -25.09 -6.25
N ALA A 401 -13.12 -24.46 -7.44
CA ALA A 401 -13.92 -24.95 -8.55
C ALA A 401 -13.43 -26.33 -9.03
N TRP A 402 -12.12 -26.50 -9.21
CA TRP A 402 -11.53 -27.79 -9.57
C TRP A 402 -11.82 -28.89 -8.55
N LEU A 403 -11.67 -28.60 -7.25
CA LEU A 403 -11.96 -29.59 -6.19
C LEU A 403 -13.44 -29.96 -6.16
N ARG A 404 -14.33 -28.97 -6.29
CA ARG A 404 -15.77 -29.19 -6.39
C ARG A 404 -16.10 -30.07 -7.60
N ASP A 405 -15.50 -29.81 -8.74
CA ASP A 405 -15.78 -30.55 -9.97
C ASP A 405 -15.25 -31.99 -9.85
N ARG A 406 -14.07 -32.21 -9.25
CA ARG A 406 -13.51 -33.55 -8.98
C ARG A 406 -14.30 -34.36 -7.94
N LEU A 407 -14.82 -33.71 -6.89
CA LEU A 407 -15.71 -34.34 -5.91
C LEU A 407 -17.08 -34.64 -6.54
N ALA A 408 -17.59 -33.75 -7.37
CA ALA A 408 -18.84 -33.94 -8.08
C ALA A 408 -18.74 -35.06 -9.12
N ASP A 409 -17.62 -35.23 -9.82
CA ASP A 409 -17.39 -36.33 -10.75
C ASP A 409 -17.41 -37.71 -10.07
N ARG A 410 -17.12 -37.77 -8.76
CA ARG A 410 -17.25 -39.00 -7.96
C ARG A 410 -18.70 -39.38 -7.66
N PHE A 411 -19.65 -38.45 -7.82
CA PHE A 411 -21.06 -38.63 -7.46
C PHE A 411 -22.05 -38.29 -8.60
N ARG A 412 -21.60 -37.76 -9.74
CA ARG A 412 -22.46 -37.41 -10.87
C ARG A 412 -22.86 -38.66 -11.66
N ARG A 413 -24.13 -39.04 -11.53
CA ARG A 413 -24.82 -39.97 -12.45
C ARG A 413 -25.48 -39.27 -13.65
N ARG A 414 -25.43 -37.93 -13.75
CA ARG A 414 -26.10 -37.14 -14.82
C ARG A 414 -25.14 -36.18 -15.57
N PRO A 415 -25.27 -36.02 -16.90
CA PRO A 415 -24.47 -35.10 -17.73
C PRO A 415 -24.60 -33.63 -17.30
N ALA A 416 -23.52 -32.85 -17.42
CA ALA A 416 -23.44 -31.46 -16.97
C ALA A 416 -24.39 -30.50 -17.71
N GLU A 417 -24.73 -30.79 -18.97
CA GLU A 417 -25.63 -29.98 -19.82
C GLU A 417 -27.08 -30.02 -19.32
N ILE A 418 -27.56 -31.18 -18.88
CA ILE A 418 -28.93 -31.36 -18.36
C ILE A 418 -29.12 -30.56 -17.07
N VAL A 419 -28.10 -30.54 -16.21
CA VAL A 419 -28.10 -29.76 -14.97
C VAL A 419 -28.02 -28.26 -15.26
N ALA A 420 -27.40 -27.83 -16.36
CA ALA A 420 -27.36 -26.42 -16.77
C ALA A 420 -28.72 -25.93 -17.30
N LEU A 421 -29.43 -26.76 -18.08
CA LEU A 421 -30.79 -26.47 -18.54
C LEU A 421 -31.81 -26.44 -17.38
N GLU A 422 -31.80 -27.42 -16.46
CA GLU A 422 -32.67 -27.39 -15.27
C GLU A 422 -32.46 -26.11 -14.43
N ARG A 423 -31.25 -25.56 -14.41
CA ARG A 423 -30.91 -24.32 -13.69
C ARG A 423 -31.45 -23.06 -14.37
N GLU A 424 -31.64 -23.09 -15.68
CA GLU A 424 -32.16 -21.95 -16.44
C GLU A 424 -33.67 -21.79 -16.25
N PHE A 425 -34.40 -22.88 -15.96
CA PHE A 425 -35.85 -22.90 -15.72
C PHE A 425 -36.26 -22.92 -14.23
N GLU A 426 -35.31 -22.90 -13.29
CA GLU A 426 -35.61 -22.94 -11.85
C GLU A 426 -36.36 -21.67 -11.37
N PRO A 427 -37.41 -21.75 -10.54
CA PRO A 427 -38.12 -20.56 -10.06
C PRO A 427 -37.26 -19.71 -9.10
N ARG A 428 -37.50 -18.38 -9.08
CA ARG A 428 -36.68 -17.38 -8.34
C ARG A 428 -36.49 -17.72 -6.86
N TRP A 429 -37.49 -18.30 -6.20
CA TRP A 429 -37.43 -18.70 -4.79
C TRP A 429 -36.45 -19.86 -4.51
N ARG A 430 -36.17 -20.73 -5.50
CA ARG A 430 -35.10 -21.75 -5.41
C ARG A 430 -33.71 -21.19 -5.76
N ARG A 431 -33.65 -20.14 -6.59
CA ARG A 431 -32.39 -19.48 -6.97
C ARG A 431 -31.77 -18.65 -5.85
N TRP A 432 -32.61 -17.97 -5.06
CA TRP A 432 -32.17 -17.10 -3.95
C TRP A 432 -31.34 -17.83 -2.89
N PRO A 433 -31.78 -18.93 -2.27
CA PRO A 433 -30.99 -19.65 -1.26
C PRO A 433 -29.67 -20.19 -1.84
N ARG A 434 -29.67 -20.63 -3.11
CA ARG A 434 -28.43 -21.05 -3.79
C ARG A 434 -27.47 -19.89 -4.08
N ARG A 435 -27.98 -18.71 -4.43
CA ARG A 435 -27.16 -17.49 -4.59
C ARG A 435 -26.60 -17.03 -3.26
N ALA A 436 -27.41 -17.04 -2.19
CA ALA A 436 -26.97 -16.73 -0.84
C ALA A 436 -25.88 -17.71 -0.38
N ALA A 437 -26.09 -19.03 -0.54
CA ALA A 437 -25.09 -20.04 -0.21
C ALA A 437 -23.78 -19.85 -1.00
N ARG A 438 -23.85 -19.55 -2.31
CA ARG A 438 -22.66 -19.22 -3.11
C ARG A 438 -21.97 -17.94 -2.61
N GLY A 439 -22.74 -16.91 -2.24
CA GLY A 439 -22.22 -15.67 -1.69
C GLY A 439 -21.47 -15.89 -0.38
N ILE A 440 -22.06 -16.68 0.54
CA ILE A 440 -21.44 -17.06 1.82
C ILE A 440 -20.13 -17.82 1.57
N VAL A 441 -20.13 -18.84 0.71
CA VAL A 441 -18.91 -19.59 0.37
C VAL A 441 -17.84 -18.68 -0.24
N GLN A 442 -18.23 -17.77 -1.13
CA GLN A 442 -17.30 -16.80 -1.70
C GLN A 442 -16.74 -15.83 -0.66
N GLY A 443 -17.57 -15.39 0.29
CA GLY A 443 -17.16 -14.57 1.44
C GLY A 443 -16.20 -15.32 2.35
N MET A 444 -16.47 -16.59 2.66
CA MET A 444 -15.57 -17.45 3.43
C MET A 444 -14.21 -17.60 2.75
N ILE A 445 -14.18 -17.90 1.44
CA ILE A 445 -12.93 -18.02 0.69
C ILE A 445 -12.15 -16.68 0.72
N LEU A 446 -12.85 -15.56 0.54
CA LEU A 446 -12.26 -14.23 0.57
C LEU A 446 -11.61 -13.95 1.94
N SER A 447 -12.38 -14.12 3.01
CA SER A 447 -11.93 -13.90 4.38
C SER A 447 -10.79 -14.85 4.76
N ALA A 448 -10.87 -16.12 4.39
CA ALA A 448 -9.84 -17.11 4.67
C ALA A 448 -8.51 -16.79 3.96
N VAL A 449 -8.55 -16.39 2.68
CA VAL A 449 -7.34 -16.02 1.93
C VAL A 449 -6.66 -14.78 2.53
N VAL A 450 -7.44 -13.76 2.87
CA VAL A 450 -6.90 -12.54 3.51
C VAL A 450 -6.37 -12.87 4.91
N TRP A 451 -7.08 -13.68 5.68
CA TRP A 451 -6.66 -14.11 7.02
C TRP A 451 -5.37 -14.93 6.96
N LEU A 452 -5.24 -15.90 6.05
CA LEU A 452 -4.02 -16.69 5.86
C LEU A 452 -2.81 -15.83 5.48
N ALA A 453 -3.02 -14.80 4.65
CA ALA A 453 -1.95 -13.88 4.30
C ALA A 453 -1.54 -13.00 5.49
N ALA A 454 -2.51 -12.55 6.30
CA ALA A 454 -2.29 -11.62 7.41
C ALA A 454 -1.77 -12.28 8.70
N VAL A 455 -2.15 -13.53 8.99
CA VAL A 455 -1.94 -14.17 10.30
C VAL A 455 -0.47 -14.22 10.76
N PRO A 456 0.56 -14.44 9.91
CA PRO A 456 1.94 -14.47 10.40
C PRO A 456 2.42 -13.10 10.90
N LEU A 457 2.00 -12.02 10.22
CA LEU A 457 2.33 -10.66 10.62
C LEU A 457 1.53 -10.23 11.85
N VAL A 458 0.24 -10.60 11.93
CA VAL A 458 -0.59 -10.36 13.12
C VAL A 458 -0.04 -11.11 14.33
N ALA A 459 0.32 -12.37 14.19
CA ALA A 459 0.91 -13.17 15.26
C ALA A 459 2.26 -12.62 15.72
N LEU A 460 3.12 -12.15 14.80
CA LEU A 460 4.41 -11.54 15.13
C LEU A 460 4.25 -10.26 15.96
N ARG A 461 3.23 -9.44 15.68
CA ARG A 461 3.08 -8.10 16.28
C ARG A 461 2.11 -8.04 17.45
N PHE A 462 1.10 -8.89 17.47
CA PHE A 462 0.01 -8.86 18.45
C PHE A 462 -0.11 -10.16 19.26
N HIS A 463 0.70 -11.18 18.96
CA HIS A 463 0.70 -12.47 19.69
C HIS A 463 -0.69 -13.15 19.75
N LEU A 464 -1.54 -12.87 18.76
CA LEU A 464 -2.94 -13.28 18.72
C LEU A 464 -3.29 -13.92 17.38
N VAL A 465 -4.01 -15.04 17.44
CA VAL A 465 -4.56 -15.73 16.26
C VAL A 465 -6.07 -15.89 16.44
N SER A 466 -6.86 -15.22 15.60
CA SER A 466 -8.33 -15.18 15.71
C SER A 466 -9.01 -15.80 14.47
N PRO A 467 -9.14 -17.14 14.38
CA PRO A 467 -9.77 -17.81 13.24
C PRO A 467 -11.25 -17.48 13.10
N ILE A 468 -11.94 -17.13 14.20
CA ILE A 468 -13.37 -16.80 14.18
C ILE A 468 -13.68 -15.59 13.29
N GLY A 469 -12.70 -14.70 13.08
CA GLY A 469 -12.82 -13.57 12.18
C GLY A 469 -13.21 -13.96 10.75
N ILE A 470 -12.87 -15.17 10.28
CA ILE A 470 -13.31 -15.68 8.95
C ILE A 470 -14.84 -15.76 8.87
N LEU A 471 -15.48 -16.23 9.94
CA LEU A 471 -16.93 -16.38 10.04
C LEU A 471 -17.60 -15.03 10.31
N LEU A 472 -17.06 -14.26 11.26
CA LEU A 472 -17.66 -13.00 11.71
C LEU A 472 -17.58 -11.91 10.64
N ASN A 473 -16.53 -11.87 9.83
CA ASN A 473 -16.40 -10.86 8.77
C ASN A 473 -17.53 -10.94 7.72
N ILE A 474 -18.20 -12.09 7.56
CA ILE A 474 -19.28 -12.28 6.57
C ILE A 474 -20.51 -11.42 6.91
N PRO A 475 -21.10 -11.49 8.12
CA PRO A 475 -22.16 -10.58 8.52
C PRO A 475 -21.64 -9.19 8.94
N LEU A 476 -20.49 -9.09 9.62
CA LEU A 476 -20.06 -7.83 10.22
C LEU A 476 -19.68 -6.76 9.19
N ILE A 477 -19.01 -7.13 8.10
CA ILE A 477 -18.62 -6.18 7.05
C ILE A 477 -19.85 -5.49 6.42
N PRO A 478 -20.88 -6.21 5.90
CA PRO A 478 -22.04 -5.56 5.33
C PRO A 478 -22.87 -4.79 6.37
N ILE A 479 -23.01 -5.30 7.60
CA ILE A 479 -23.73 -4.61 8.69
C ILE A 479 -23.06 -3.27 9.03
N THR A 480 -21.75 -3.28 9.30
CA THR A 480 -21.01 -2.06 9.64
C THR A 480 -20.93 -1.09 8.47
N THR A 481 -20.82 -1.58 7.22
CA THR A 481 -20.88 -0.72 6.03
C THR A 481 -22.24 -0.07 5.88
N ALA A 482 -23.33 -0.80 6.09
CA ALA A 482 -24.68 -0.25 6.07
C ALA A 482 -24.90 0.77 7.20
N ALA A 483 -24.45 0.46 8.42
CA ALA A 483 -24.51 1.37 9.56
C ALA A 483 -23.77 2.68 9.28
N LEU A 484 -22.57 2.61 8.69
CA LEU A 484 -21.81 3.80 8.25
C LEU A 484 -22.60 4.62 7.23
N LEU A 485 -23.11 4.00 6.16
CA LEU A 485 -23.82 4.72 5.10
C LEU A 485 -25.10 5.37 5.61
N LEU A 486 -25.85 4.68 6.48
CA LEU A 486 -27.07 5.19 7.10
C LEU A 486 -26.76 6.33 8.07
N GLY A 487 -25.76 6.17 8.93
CA GLY A 487 -25.34 7.20 9.88
C GLY A 487 -24.80 8.45 9.18
N ALA A 488 -23.92 8.29 8.19
CA ALA A 488 -23.39 9.40 7.41
C ALA A 488 -24.49 10.12 6.59
N SER A 489 -25.42 9.37 6.01
CA SER A 489 -26.58 9.96 5.30
C SER A 489 -27.55 10.65 6.26
N GLY A 490 -27.77 10.06 7.44
CA GLY A 490 -28.60 10.63 8.50
C GLY A 490 -28.06 11.96 8.99
N LEU A 491 -26.75 12.06 9.24
CA LEU A 491 -26.07 13.32 9.56
C LEU A 491 -26.19 14.34 8.42
N GLY A 492 -25.92 13.92 7.19
CA GLY A 492 -26.04 14.80 6.03
C GLY A 492 -27.44 15.37 5.85
N ILE A 493 -28.49 14.54 6.00
CA ILE A 493 -29.89 14.93 5.84
C ILE A 493 -30.38 15.77 7.02
N GLY A 494 -30.03 15.38 8.26
CA GLY A 494 -30.38 16.10 9.48
C GLY A 494 -29.92 17.56 9.45
N LEU A 495 -28.72 17.80 8.91
CA LEU A 495 -28.15 19.15 8.73
C LEU A 495 -28.80 19.97 7.59
N THR A 496 -29.60 19.35 6.71
CA THR A 496 -30.21 20.01 5.52
C THR A 496 -31.69 20.36 5.69
N GLY A 497 -32.26 20.16 6.89
CA GLY A 497 -33.61 20.67 7.25
C GLY A 497 -34.76 19.66 7.22
N ILE A 498 -34.50 18.35 7.06
CA ILE A 498 -35.51 17.28 7.21
C ILE A 498 -35.13 16.39 8.42
N PRO A 499 -35.26 16.89 9.67
CA PRO A 499 -34.72 16.21 10.84
C PRO A 499 -35.35 14.83 11.07
N GLY A 500 -36.65 14.66 10.81
CA GLY A 500 -37.33 13.37 11.01
C GLY A 500 -36.75 12.21 10.19
N LEU A 501 -36.35 12.46 8.94
CA LEU A 501 -35.72 11.42 8.10
C LEU A 501 -34.27 11.17 8.55
N GLY A 502 -33.53 12.22 8.92
CA GLY A 502 -32.18 12.10 9.47
C GLY A 502 -32.14 11.21 10.72
N VAL A 503 -33.04 11.48 11.67
CA VAL A 503 -33.18 10.71 12.92
C VAL A 503 -33.54 9.25 12.64
N LEU A 504 -34.50 8.99 11.73
CA LEU A 504 -34.86 7.62 11.36
C LEU A 504 -33.65 6.82 10.85
N LEU A 505 -32.81 7.42 10.00
CA LEU A 505 -31.62 6.77 9.48
C LEU A 505 -30.56 6.53 10.56
N ILE A 506 -30.37 7.49 11.47
CA ILE A 506 -29.46 7.35 12.62
C ILE A 506 -29.92 6.22 13.55
N ARG A 507 -31.22 6.13 13.85
CA ARG A 507 -31.80 5.04 14.65
C ARG A 507 -31.68 3.68 13.97
N LEU A 508 -31.79 3.61 12.65
CA LEU A 508 -31.55 2.37 11.92
C LEU A 508 -30.07 1.97 11.97
N ALA A 509 -29.15 2.94 11.90
CA ALA A 509 -27.73 2.70 12.10
C ALA A 509 -27.44 2.18 13.52
N GLU A 510 -28.08 2.74 14.54
CA GLU A 510 -27.99 2.28 15.94
C GLU A 510 -28.32 0.80 16.08
N TRP A 511 -29.43 0.36 15.48
CA TRP A 511 -29.85 -1.05 15.54
C TRP A 511 -28.79 -1.99 14.93
N LEU A 512 -28.18 -1.59 13.81
CA LEU A 512 -27.10 -2.35 13.17
C LEU A 512 -25.81 -2.36 14.00
N LEU A 513 -25.51 -1.26 14.71
CA LEU A 513 -24.36 -1.16 15.61
C LEU A 513 -24.53 -2.05 16.85
N ARG A 514 -25.73 -2.08 17.45
CA ARG A 514 -26.04 -3.02 18.55
C ARG A 514 -25.92 -4.47 18.09
N LEU A 515 -26.41 -4.77 16.89
CA LEU A 515 -26.25 -6.11 16.31
C LEU A 515 -24.76 -6.47 16.12
N THR A 516 -23.94 -5.51 15.70
CA THR A 516 -22.48 -5.68 15.59
C THR A 516 -21.86 -6.03 16.94
N GLU A 517 -22.20 -5.28 17.98
CA GLU A 517 -21.72 -5.52 19.35
C GLU A 517 -22.10 -6.91 19.85
N ILE A 518 -23.36 -7.32 19.69
CA ILE A 518 -23.85 -8.66 20.07
C ILE A 518 -23.06 -9.77 19.38
N ILE A 519 -22.85 -9.65 18.06
CA ILE A 519 -22.11 -10.65 17.27
C ILE A 519 -20.64 -10.71 17.71
N VAL A 520 -20.00 -9.57 17.98
CA VAL A 520 -18.61 -9.50 18.40
C VAL A 520 -18.43 -10.05 19.82
N ARG A 521 -19.28 -9.67 20.77
CA ARG A 521 -19.26 -10.20 22.14
C ARG A 521 -19.50 -11.72 22.17
N TRP A 522 -20.45 -12.20 21.36
CA TRP A 522 -20.65 -13.64 21.18
C TRP A 522 -19.42 -14.33 20.60
N GLY A 523 -18.76 -13.71 19.61
CA GLY A 523 -17.53 -14.23 19.03
C GLY A 523 -16.35 -14.27 20.01
N ALA A 524 -16.22 -13.23 20.84
CA ALA A 524 -15.18 -13.13 21.85
C ALA A 524 -15.33 -14.17 22.96
N SER A 525 -16.57 -14.54 23.31
CA SER A 525 -16.85 -15.56 24.33
C SER A 525 -16.63 -17.00 23.85
N GLN A 526 -16.35 -17.24 22.56
CA GLN A 526 -16.08 -18.59 22.06
C GLN A 526 -14.65 -19.04 22.43
N PRO A 527 -14.47 -20.16 23.17
CA PRO A 527 -13.14 -20.62 23.62
C PRO A 527 -12.17 -20.97 22.49
N TRP A 528 -12.69 -21.39 21.33
CA TRP A 528 -11.92 -21.70 20.12
C TRP A 528 -11.80 -20.50 19.17
N GLY A 529 -12.41 -19.36 19.52
CA GLY A 529 -12.51 -18.21 18.64
C GLY A 529 -11.19 -17.47 18.44
N HIS A 530 -10.32 -17.53 19.45
CA HIS A 530 -9.01 -16.91 19.45
C HIS A 530 -8.02 -17.73 20.28
N ARG A 531 -6.72 -17.51 20.04
CA ARG A 531 -5.64 -18.10 20.83
C ARG A 531 -4.45 -17.15 20.90
N PHE A 532 -3.95 -16.93 22.11
CA PHE A 532 -2.67 -16.26 22.32
C PHE A 532 -1.52 -17.21 21.99
N ALA A 533 -0.51 -16.68 21.32
CA ALA A 533 0.57 -17.43 20.72
C ALA A 533 1.86 -16.62 20.81
N ALA A 534 2.97 -17.26 21.17
CA ALA A 534 4.28 -16.60 21.16
C ALA A 534 4.75 -16.33 19.73
N GLY A 535 4.26 -15.24 19.12
CA GLY A 535 4.50 -14.80 17.75
C GLY A 535 5.78 -15.30 17.04
N PRO A 536 5.70 -15.64 15.73
CA PRO A 536 6.85 -16.15 14.99
C PRO A 536 8.02 -15.16 14.98
N ALA A 537 9.24 -15.69 14.92
CA ALA A 537 10.42 -14.85 14.71
C ALA A 537 10.30 -14.07 13.38
N ALA A 538 10.81 -12.84 13.35
CA ALA A 538 10.70 -11.96 12.18
C ALA A 538 11.26 -12.58 10.88
N TRP A 539 12.36 -13.35 10.97
CA TRP A 539 12.92 -14.06 9.81
C TRP A 539 11.97 -15.12 9.25
N ALA A 540 11.20 -15.81 10.11
CA ALA A 540 10.26 -16.84 9.67
C ALA A 540 9.08 -16.20 8.90
N VAL A 541 8.64 -15.02 9.35
CA VAL A 541 7.64 -14.22 8.62
C VAL A 541 8.19 -13.75 7.27
N ALA A 542 9.45 -13.31 7.20
CA ALA A 542 10.09 -12.93 5.95
C ALA A 542 10.19 -14.11 4.96
N VAL A 543 10.61 -15.29 5.44
CA VAL A 543 10.65 -16.52 4.64
C VAL A 543 9.25 -16.91 4.16
N PHE A 544 8.22 -16.83 5.01
CA PHE A 544 6.84 -17.08 4.63
C PHE A 544 6.40 -16.20 3.45
N TYR A 545 6.62 -14.89 3.53
CA TYR A 545 6.22 -13.97 2.44
C TYR A 545 7.08 -14.15 1.18
N LEU A 546 8.36 -14.50 1.32
CA LEU A 546 9.22 -14.86 0.18
C LEU A 546 8.68 -16.11 -0.53
N LEU A 547 8.35 -17.17 0.19
CA LEU A 547 7.77 -18.39 -0.37
C LEU A 547 6.40 -18.12 -1.00
N LEU A 548 5.55 -17.31 -0.36
CA LEU A 548 4.25 -16.89 -0.91
C LEU A 548 4.41 -16.11 -2.22
N MET A 549 5.40 -15.21 -2.29
CA MET A 549 5.73 -14.46 -3.50
C MET A 549 6.25 -15.40 -4.60
N LEU A 550 7.20 -16.28 -4.30
CA LEU A 550 7.74 -17.26 -5.26
C LEU A 550 6.65 -18.19 -5.79
N ALA A 551 5.75 -18.69 -4.93
CA ALA A 551 4.61 -19.51 -5.33
C ALA A 551 3.66 -18.73 -6.25
N SER A 552 3.40 -17.45 -5.95
CA SER A 552 2.56 -16.58 -6.78
C SER A 552 3.16 -16.33 -8.16
N ILE A 553 4.48 -16.12 -8.24
CA ILE A 553 5.23 -15.94 -9.50
C ILE A 553 5.24 -17.25 -10.31
N ALA A 554 5.56 -18.39 -9.68
CA ALA A 554 5.61 -19.69 -10.32
C ALA A 554 4.25 -20.06 -10.95
N PHE A 555 3.14 -19.76 -10.26
CA PHE A 555 1.80 -19.97 -10.81
C PHE A 555 1.45 -18.96 -11.93
N ALA A 556 1.99 -17.75 -11.88
CA ALA A 556 1.76 -16.71 -12.90
C ALA A 556 2.59 -16.90 -14.18
N ALA A 557 3.64 -17.71 -14.14
CA ALA A 557 4.56 -17.94 -15.25
C ALA A 557 4.29 -19.30 -15.94
N PRO A 558 3.33 -19.41 -16.88
CA PRO A 558 3.18 -20.60 -17.72
C PRO A 558 4.34 -20.76 -18.75
N VAL A 559 5.37 -19.90 -18.71
CA VAL A 559 6.36 -19.74 -19.78
C VAL A 559 7.72 -20.37 -19.47
N LEU A 560 8.07 -20.60 -18.19
CA LEU A 560 9.43 -21.05 -17.82
C LEU A 560 9.58 -22.57 -17.63
N LEU A 561 8.49 -23.32 -17.49
CA LEU A 561 8.52 -24.77 -17.33
C LEU A 561 7.53 -25.40 -18.33
N PRO A 562 8.00 -25.95 -19.46
CA PRO A 562 7.14 -26.63 -20.40
C PRO A 562 6.70 -27.98 -19.81
N GLY A 563 5.40 -28.12 -19.53
CA GLY A 563 4.81 -29.38 -19.10
C GLY A 563 3.38 -29.24 -18.56
N PRO A 564 2.42 -30.09 -18.99
CA PRO A 564 1.10 -30.11 -18.38
C PRO A 564 1.21 -30.74 -16.99
N MET A 565 0.58 -30.11 -15.99
CA MET A 565 0.42 -30.57 -14.60
C MET A 565 1.62 -30.44 -13.63
N ARG A 566 2.88 -30.72 -14.01
CA ARG A 566 4.01 -30.74 -13.03
C ARG A 566 4.36 -29.37 -12.41
N GLY A 567 4.35 -28.28 -13.19
CA GLY A 567 4.59 -26.93 -12.66
C GLY A 567 3.45 -26.40 -11.76
N ARG A 568 2.20 -26.80 -12.07
CA ARG A 568 1.03 -26.51 -11.23
C ARG A 568 1.04 -27.30 -9.92
N GLN A 569 1.45 -28.57 -9.96
CA GLN A 569 1.60 -29.41 -8.76
C GLN A 569 2.76 -28.93 -7.88
N ALA A 570 3.89 -28.50 -8.45
CA ALA A 570 4.99 -27.90 -7.70
C ALA A 570 4.61 -26.55 -7.08
N ALA A 571 3.86 -25.68 -7.78
CA ALA A 571 3.33 -24.44 -7.21
C ALA A 571 2.25 -24.68 -6.13
N LEU A 572 1.41 -25.70 -6.30
CA LEU A 572 0.45 -26.16 -5.29
C LEU A 572 1.15 -26.80 -4.08
N LEU A 573 2.23 -27.56 -4.28
CA LEU A 573 3.06 -28.13 -3.21
C LEU A 573 3.90 -27.07 -2.51
N ALA A 574 4.37 -26.03 -3.21
CA ALA A 574 5.08 -24.90 -2.62
C ALA A 574 4.11 -23.97 -1.87
N ALA A 575 2.91 -23.72 -2.41
CA ALA A 575 1.85 -23.01 -1.70
C ALA A 575 1.31 -23.83 -0.53
N ALA A 576 1.14 -25.15 -0.69
CA ALA A 576 0.78 -26.06 0.38
C ALA A 576 1.91 -26.19 1.40
N ALA A 577 3.19 -26.20 1.04
CA ALA A 577 4.32 -26.18 1.97
C ALA A 577 4.45 -24.82 2.69
N ALA A 578 4.18 -23.70 2.01
CA ALA A 578 4.09 -22.38 2.63
C ALA A 578 2.89 -22.23 3.59
N VAL A 579 1.81 -23.01 3.37
CA VAL A 579 0.60 -23.04 4.20
C VAL A 579 0.64 -24.13 5.29
N LEU A 580 1.29 -25.28 5.04
CA LEU A 580 1.37 -26.47 5.91
C LEU A 580 2.64 -26.52 6.76
N ILE A 581 3.65 -25.70 6.44
CA ILE A 581 4.81 -25.53 7.32
C ILE A 581 4.69 -24.13 7.95
N PRO A 582 3.93 -23.97 9.05
CA PRO A 582 4.32 -22.95 10.01
C PRO A 582 5.72 -23.37 10.46
N GLY A 583 6.76 -22.79 9.85
CA GLY A 583 8.14 -22.94 10.34
C GLY A 583 8.28 -22.55 11.82
N TRP A 584 7.26 -21.89 12.37
CA TRP A 584 7.04 -21.60 13.77
C TRP A 584 6.84 -22.84 14.67
N LEU A 585 6.34 -23.98 14.15
CA LEU A 585 6.31 -25.27 14.87
C LEU A 585 7.70 -25.91 15.00
N LEU A 586 8.65 -25.51 14.14
CA LEU A 586 10.04 -25.99 14.16
C LEU A 586 10.98 -25.10 15.00
N VAL A 587 10.49 -23.99 15.57
CA VAL A 587 11.26 -23.08 16.46
C VAL A 587 11.58 -23.70 17.83
N GLY A 588 11.13 -24.94 18.07
CA GLY A 588 11.55 -25.74 19.23
C GLY A 588 13.00 -26.21 19.23
N LEU A 589 13.77 -26.00 18.15
CA LEU A 589 15.21 -26.31 18.10
C LEU A 589 16.03 -25.22 18.83
N ARG A 590 15.85 -25.08 20.14
CA ARG A 590 16.85 -24.43 21.00
C ARG A 590 17.92 -25.48 21.37
N ILE A 591 19.17 -25.15 21.05
CA ILE A 591 20.38 -25.80 21.55
C ILE A 591 20.46 -25.51 23.06
N ASP A 592 20.63 -26.56 23.88
CA ASP A 592 20.70 -26.62 25.35
C ASP A 592 20.35 -25.32 26.11
N PRO A 593 19.11 -25.19 26.66
CA PRO A 593 18.74 -24.01 27.44
C PRO A 593 19.62 -23.88 28.70
N PRO A 594 20.00 -22.65 29.10
CA PRO A 594 20.72 -22.43 30.34
C PRO A 594 19.87 -22.91 31.55
N PRO A 595 20.52 -23.30 32.67
CA PRO A 595 19.83 -23.87 33.82
C PRO A 595 18.78 -22.94 34.44
N ILE A 596 19.04 -21.64 34.42
CA ILE A 596 18.08 -20.58 34.76
C ILE A 596 18.38 -19.34 33.91
N GLU A 597 17.38 -18.70 33.31
CA GLU A 597 17.53 -17.37 32.67
C GLU A 597 16.31 -16.52 32.94
N GLY A 598 16.46 -15.20 33.05
CA GLY A 598 15.33 -14.34 33.36
C GLY A 598 15.61 -12.85 33.24
N ASP A 599 14.59 -12.03 33.54
CA ASP A 599 14.68 -10.58 33.62
C ASP A 599 14.02 -10.04 34.88
N VAL A 600 14.61 -9.00 35.45
CA VAL A 600 13.89 -8.01 36.26
C VAL A 600 13.35 -6.96 35.30
N LEU A 601 12.02 -6.90 35.13
CA LEU A 601 11.38 -6.01 34.16
C LEU A 601 11.33 -4.56 34.67
N ALA A 602 11.48 -3.61 33.74
CA ALA A 602 11.31 -2.19 33.97
C ALA A 602 9.83 -1.82 33.98
N VAL A 603 9.15 -2.09 35.09
CA VAL A 603 7.73 -1.75 35.29
C VAL A 603 7.52 -0.40 35.98
N GLY A 604 8.56 0.25 36.50
CA GLY A 604 8.47 1.56 37.16
C GLY A 604 8.31 1.44 38.67
N HIS A 605 7.19 1.92 39.22
CA HIS A 605 6.84 1.73 40.63
C HIS A 605 5.93 0.50 40.72
N GLY A 606 6.52 -0.63 41.09
CA GLY A 606 5.98 -1.99 41.00
C GLY A 606 7.10 -2.99 40.73
N LEU A 607 6.77 -4.28 40.72
CA LEU A 607 7.75 -5.34 40.49
C LEU A 607 7.22 -6.43 39.56
N ALA A 608 8.09 -6.90 38.67
CA ALA A 608 7.89 -8.12 37.90
C ALA A 608 9.24 -8.76 37.54
N VAL A 609 9.47 -9.98 38.01
CA VAL A 609 10.68 -10.76 37.73
C VAL A 609 10.30 -12.05 37.05
N THR A 610 10.85 -12.29 35.87
CA THR A 610 10.61 -13.52 35.08
C THR A 610 11.81 -14.43 35.18
N ALA A 611 11.60 -15.74 35.31
CA ALA A 611 12.66 -16.74 35.24
C ALA A 611 12.20 -18.00 34.49
N ARG A 612 13.09 -18.61 33.73
CA ARG A 612 12.86 -19.86 32.99
C ARG A 612 13.96 -20.86 33.31
N LEU A 613 13.56 -22.10 33.60
CA LEU A 613 14.47 -23.20 33.89
C LEU A 613 14.81 -24.02 32.64
N ALA A 614 15.82 -24.89 32.74
CA ALA A 614 16.24 -25.77 31.63
C ALA A 614 15.14 -26.74 31.15
N ASP A 615 14.23 -27.18 32.01
CA ASP A 615 13.08 -28.02 31.64
C ASP A 615 11.93 -27.23 30.98
N GLY A 616 12.09 -25.93 30.81
CA GLY A 616 11.08 -25.03 30.26
C GLY A 616 10.12 -24.45 31.29
N THR A 617 10.25 -24.79 32.57
CA THR A 617 9.42 -24.23 33.65
C THR A 617 9.59 -22.72 33.72
N THR A 618 8.47 -21.99 33.72
CA THR A 618 8.46 -20.53 33.82
C THR A 618 7.91 -20.08 35.17
N LEU A 619 8.65 -19.19 35.81
CA LEU A 619 8.34 -18.57 37.09
C LEU A 619 8.15 -17.06 36.88
N LEU A 620 7.18 -16.49 37.58
CA LEU A 620 6.94 -15.06 37.66
C LEU A 620 6.90 -14.66 39.13
N TYR A 621 7.73 -13.73 39.56
CA TYR A 621 7.73 -13.17 40.90
C TYR A 621 7.27 -11.72 40.83
N ASP A 622 6.11 -11.45 41.42
CA ASP A 622 5.30 -10.25 41.26
C ASP A 622 4.95 -9.92 39.80
N CYS A 623 3.89 -9.13 39.63
CA CYS A 623 3.38 -8.80 38.31
C CYS A 623 2.60 -7.49 38.26
N GLY A 624 3.02 -6.48 39.02
CA GLY A 624 2.24 -5.25 39.16
C GLY A 624 2.99 -3.95 38.87
N ARG A 625 2.19 -2.88 38.80
CA ARG A 625 2.62 -1.49 38.68
C ARG A 625 1.56 -0.54 39.22
N MET A 626 1.98 0.41 40.04
CA MET A 626 1.11 1.46 40.57
C MET A 626 0.52 2.32 39.44
N GLY A 627 -0.81 2.44 39.43
CA GLY A 627 -1.57 3.28 38.48
C GLY A 627 -1.70 2.74 37.06
N ASP A 628 -1.30 1.48 36.79
CA ASP A 628 -1.55 0.84 35.50
C ASP A 628 -2.03 -0.61 35.69
N PRO A 629 -3.35 -0.85 35.80
CA PRO A 629 -3.89 -2.21 35.88
C PRO A 629 -3.62 -3.03 34.60
N ARG A 630 -3.20 -2.38 33.51
CA ARG A 630 -2.88 -3.01 32.22
C ARG A 630 -1.40 -3.34 32.05
N VAL A 631 -0.59 -3.25 33.11
CA VAL A 631 0.82 -3.64 33.10
C VAL A 631 1.02 -5.08 32.62
N GLY A 632 0.11 -5.99 33.00
CA GLY A 632 0.10 -7.39 32.59
C GLY A 632 0.06 -7.53 31.07
N ARG A 633 -0.90 -6.88 30.40
CA ARG A 633 -1.01 -6.94 28.93
C ARG A 633 0.02 -6.08 28.18
N ARG A 634 0.50 -4.97 28.77
CA ARG A 634 1.36 -3.98 28.07
C ARG A 634 2.86 -4.26 28.18
N ILE A 635 3.32 -4.77 29.32
CA ILE A 635 4.75 -4.95 29.61
C ILE A 635 5.07 -6.43 29.82
N ILE A 636 4.36 -7.11 30.73
CA ILE A 636 4.73 -8.46 31.16
C ILE A 636 4.45 -9.49 30.07
N ALA A 637 3.25 -9.49 29.48
CA ALA A 637 2.88 -10.44 28.44
C ALA A 637 3.78 -10.33 27.19
N PRO A 638 4.06 -9.13 26.62
CA PRO A 638 5.01 -9.00 25.51
C PRO A 638 6.43 -9.46 25.85
N ALA A 639 6.91 -9.18 27.07
CA ALA A 639 8.22 -9.66 27.53
C ALA A 639 8.29 -11.19 27.56
N LEU A 640 7.26 -11.86 28.09
CA LEU A 640 7.17 -13.33 28.08
C LEU A 640 7.09 -13.90 26.65
N TRP A 641 6.24 -13.34 25.79
CA TRP A 641 6.11 -13.81 24.41
C TRP A 641 7.37 -13.60 23.57
N SER A 642 8.12 -12.51 23.80
CA SER A 642 9.41 -12.27 23.15
C SER A 642 10.44 -13.39 23.41
N ARG A 643 10.29 -14.10 24.55
CA ARG A 643 11.09 -15.28 24.92
C ARG A 643 10.51 -16.62 24.44
N GLY A 644 9.39 -16.61 23.74
CA GLY A 644 8.71 -17.83 23.34
C GLY A 644 7.89 -18.49 24.45
N ILE A 645 7.65 -17.81 25.58
CA ILE A 645 6.90 -18.35 26.71
C ILE A 645 5.40 -18.27 26.41
N THR A 646 4.67 -19.36 26.63
CA THR A 646 3.21 -19.45 26.42
C THR A 646 2.44 -19.95 27.63
N ARG A 647 3.15 -20.30 28.71
CA ARG A 647 2.60 -20.81 29.97
C ARG A 647 3.42 -20.26 31.14
N ILE A 648 2.76 -19.95 32.24
CA ILE A 648 3.42 -19.60 33.50
C ILE A 648 3.15 -20.75 34.46
N ASP A 649 4.18 -21.43 34.94
CA ASP A 649 3.99 -22.59 35.81
C ASP A 649 3.72 -22.17 37.26
N GLN A 650 4.42 -21.13 37.74
CA GLN A 650 4.25 -20.61 39.11
C GLN A 650 4.31 -19.08 39.11
N VAL A 651 3.33 -18.44 39.74
CA VAL A 651 3.35 -17.00 40.05
C VAL A 651 3.54 -16.83 41.55
N PHE A 652 4.63 -16.21 41.98
CA PHE A 652 4.88 -15.84 43.37
C PHE A 652 4.43 -14.40 43.56
N LEU A 653 3.49 -14.16 44.47
CA LEU A 653 3.10 -12.81 44.88
C LEU A 653 3.74 -12.53 46.24
N SER A 654 4.51 -11.46 46.33
CA SER A 654 5.32 -11.17 47.51
C SER A 654 4.46 -10.72 48.69
N HIS A 655 3.48 -9.86 48.46
CA HIS A 655 2.53 -9.34 49.45
C HIS A 655 1.31 -8.73 48.74
N ALA A 656 0.32 -8.29 49.52
CA ALA A 656 -0.99 -7.90 49.02
C ALA A 656 -1.13 -6.42 48.60
N ASP A 657 -0.04 -5.71 48.24
CA ASP A 657 -0.20 -4.36 47.66
C ASP A 657 -0.55 -4.46 46.16
N LEU A 658 -1.43 -3.56 45.71
CA LEU A 658 -2.04 -3.61 44.39
C LEU A 658 -0.99 -3.58 43.26
N ASP A 659 0.11 -2.86 43.45
CA ASP A 659 1.22 -2.74 42.50
C ASP A 659 2.16 -3.96 42.45
N HIS A 660 1.83 -5.05 43.13
CA HIS A 660 2.52 -6.34 43.00
C HIS A 660 1.66 -7.43 42.34
N TYR A 661 0.33 -7.29 42.29
CA TYR A 661 -0.55 -8.30 41.69
C TYR A 661 -1.55 -7.79 40.64
N ASN A 662 -1.71 -6.47 40.45
CA ASN A 662 -2.74 -5.93 39.56
C ASN A 662 -2.62 -6.33 38.08
N GLY A 663 -1.45 -6.80 37.62
CA GLY A 663 -1.31 -7.35 36.28
C GLY A 663 -1.75 -8.81 36.14
N LEU A 664 -2.01 -9.53 37.23
CA LEU A 664 -2.36 -10.96 37.20
C LEU A 664 -3.67 -11.27 36.45
N PRO A 665 -4.77 -10.52 36.60
CA PRO A 665 -6.01 -10.80 35.85
C PRO A 665 -5.78 -10.81 34.33
N ASP A 666 -5.04 -9.83 33.81
CA ASP A 666 -4.67 -9.75 32.40
C ASP A 666 -3.83 -10.96 31.93
N LEU A 667 -2.97 -11.48 32.82
CA LEU A 667 -2.15 -12.66 32.55
C LEU A 667 -2.96 -13.94 32.58
N LEU A 668 -3.95 -14.07 33.48
CA LEU A 668 -4.88 -15.22 33.54
C LEU A 668 -5.73 -15.35 32.27
N ASP A 669 -6.01 -14.24 31.59
CA ASP A 669 -6.70 -14.23 30.29
C ASP A 669 -5.81 -14.67 29.12
N ARG A 670 -4.48 -14.53 29.26
CA ARG A 670 -3.51 -14.65 28.16
C ARG A 670 -2.61 -15.88 28.25
N PHE A 671 -2.39 -16.38 29.47
CA PHE A 671 -1.52 -17.50 29.77
C PHE A 671 -2.26 -18.53 30.62
N ALA A 672 -1.96 -19.80 30.38
CA ALA A 672 -2.27 -20.82 31.37
C ALA A 672 -1.34 -20.64 32.56
N VAL A 673 -1.91 -20.39 33.75
CA VAL A 673 -1.19 -20.29 35.02
C VAL A 673 -1.32 -21.60 35.78
N GLY A 674 -0.19 -22.20 36.17
CA GLY A 674 -0.14 -23.50 36.85
C GLY A 674 -0.56 -23.45 38.32
N GLU A 675 0.06 -22.57 39.09
CA GLU A 675 -0.31 -22.26 40.48
C GLU A 675 0.09 -20.81 40.82
N VAL A 676 -0.59 -20.24 41.83
CA VAL A 676 -0.21 -18.97 42.45
C VAL A 676 0.27 -19.25 43.87
N VAL A 677 1.45 -18.78 44.21
CA VAL A 677 2.08 -18.94 45.53
C VAL A 677 2.04 -17.60 46.26
N VAL A 678 1.53 -17.60 47.48
CA VAL A 678 1.33 -16.39 48.29
C VAL A 678 1.88 -16.58 49.71
N PRO A 679 2.28 -15.51 50.41
CA PRO A 679 2.58 -15.57 51.84
C PRO A 679 1.31 -15.84 52.67
N PRO A 680 1.44 -16.21 53.96
CA PRO A 680 0.32 -16.29 54.88
C PRO A 680 -0.35 -14.93 55.04
N GLY A 681 -1.68 -14.91 55.15
CA GLY A 681 -2.44 -13.68 55.33
C GLY A 681 -2.59 -12.83 54.06
N PHE A 682 -2.35 -13.40 52.88
CA PHE A 682 -2.65 -12.73 51.61
C PHE A 682 -4.18 -12.58 51.45
N GLY A 683 -4.69 -11.36 51.48
CA GLY A 683 -6.14 -11.06 51.46
C GLY A 683 -6.77 -10.97 52.86
N GLY A 684 -8.08 -10.70 52.92
CA GLY A 684 -8.84 -10.47 54.17
C GLY A 684 -9.68 -9.19 54.14
N GLU A 685 -10.37 -8.86 55.25
CA GLU A 685 -11.22 -7.65 55.37
C GLU A 685 -10.44 -6.35 55.13
N ALA A 686 -9.15 -6.33 55.50
CA ALA A 686 -8.26 -5.20 55.28
C ALA A 686 -7.91 -4.96 53.80
N ASN A 687 -8.08 -5.96 52.92
CA ASN A 687 -7.76 -5.86 51.51
C ASN A 687 -8.79 -6.60 50.63
N PRO A 688 -9.93 -5.96 50.31
CA PRO A 688 -10.99 -6.56 49.51
C PRO A 688 -10.58 -6.82 48.06
N ALA A 689 -9.62 -6.06 47.52
CA ALA A 689 -9.12 -6.26 46.16
C ALA A 689 -8.29 -7.54 46.04
N ALA A 690 -7.41 -7.82 47.00
CA ALA A 690 -6.67 -9.08 47.05
C ALA A 690 -7.60 -10.28 47.28
N SER A 691 -8.64 -10.12 48.10
CA SER A 691 -9.67 -11.16 48.30
C SER A 691 -10.44 -11.47 47.02
N SER A 692 -10.80 -10.44 46.26
CA SER A 692 -11.48 -10.58 44.96
C SER A 692 -10.60 -11.33 43.94
N LEU A 693 -9.28 -11.09 43.94
CA LEU A 693 -8.33 -11.85 43.12
C LEU A 693 -8.31 -13.34 43.51
N LEU A 694 -8.30 -13.66 44.80
CA LEU A 694 -8.32 -15.05 45.27
C LEU A 694 -9.61 -15.78 44.89
N ASP A 695 -10.75 -15.09 44.92
CA ASP A 695 -12.02 -15.64 44.45
C ASP A 695 -12.00 -15.86 42.93
N GLU A 696 -11.45 -14.93 42.15
CA GLU A 696 -11.24 -15.11 40.71
C GLU A 696 -10.34 -16.32 40.39
N LEU A 697 -9.24 -16.50 41.13
CA LEU A 697 -8.36 -17.66 40.99
C LEU A 697 -9.10 -18.96 41.29
N ARG A 698 -9.98 -18.97 42.30
CA ARG A 698 -10.82 -20.12 42.66
C ARG A 698 -11.84 -20.43 41.55
N ASP A 699 -12.50 -19.42 41.01
CA ASP A 699 -13.47 -19.55 39.92
C ASP A 699 -12.82 -20.11 38.65
N ARG A 700 -11.60 -19.66 38.34
CA ARG A 700 -10.78 -20.16 37.22
C ARG A 700 -10.08 -21.49 37.53
N ARG A 701 -10.24 -22.05 38.74
CA ARG A 701 -9.62 -23.31 39.21
C ARG A 701 -8.09 -23.29 39.16
N VAL A 702 -7.48 -22.15 39.44
CA VAL A 702 -6.03 -22.02 39.60
C VAL A 702 -5.68 -22.33 41.05
N PRO A 703 -4.84 -23.34 41.33
CA PRO A 703 -4.39 -23.65 42.68
C PRO A 703 -3.68 -22.47 43.33
N VAL A 704 -4.02 -22.17 44.58
CA VAL A 704 -3.32 -21.20 45.43
C VAL A 704 -2.59 -21.95 46.54
N ARG A 705 -1.28 -21.75 46.65
CA ARG A 705 -0.42 -22.39 47.66
C ARG A 705 0.15 -21.33 48.59
N VAL A 706 -0.05 -21.52 49.89
CA VAL A 706 0.56 -20.67 50.92
C VAL A 706 1.91 -21.25 51.28
N ILE A 707 2.95 -20.42 51.39
CA ILE A 707 4.31 -20.86 51.71
C ILE A 707 4.93 -20.01 52.83
N THR A 708 5.77 -20.62 53.66
CA THR A 708 6.42 -20.00 54.84
C THR A 708 7.93 -20.23 54.87
N ALA A 709 8.64 -19.42 55.66
CA ALA A 709 10.07 -19.55 55.83
C ALA A 709 10.48 -20.92 56.38
N GLY A 710 11.54 -21.49 55.82
CA GLY A 710 12.03 -22.84 56.12
C GLY A 710 11.60 -23.89 55.09
N GLU A 711 10.62 -23.59 54.24
CA GLU A 711 10.27 -24.44 53.11
C GLU A 711 11.31 -24.31 51.97
N SER A 712 11.72 -25.45 51.40
CA SER A 712 12.61 -25.49 50.24
C SER A 712 12.26 -26.64 49.31
N TRP A 713 12.50 -26.46 48.01
CA TRP A 713 12.28 -27.49 47.00
C TRP A 713 13.32 -27.38 45.88
N ARG A 714 13.49 -28.47 45.12
CA ARG A 714 14.44 -28.51 44.00
C ARG A 714 13.73 -28.86 42.70
N ARG A 715 14.04 -28.15 41.62
CA ARG A 715 13.53 -28.40 40.26
C ARG A 715 14.60 -28.10 39.23
N SER A 716 14.84 -29.03 38.30
CA SER A 716 15.82 -28.85 37.21
C SER A 716 17.22 -28.43 37.66
N GLY A 717 17.66 -28.98 38.79
CA GLY A 717 18.96 -28.64 39.38
C GLY A 717 19.02 -27.29 40.09
N VAL A 718 17.92 -26.51 40.12
CA VAL A 718 17.77 -25.24 40.86
C VAL A 718 17.07 -25.51 42.18
N THR A 719 17.63 -25.00 43.27
CA THR A 719 17.05 -25.06 44.61
C THR A 719 16.36 -23.73 44.91
N PHE A 720 15.13 -23.81 45.43
CA PHE A 720 14.35 -22.67 45.89
C PHE A 720 14.17 -22.79 47.40
N ALA A 721 14.37 -21.70 48.12
CA ALA A 721 14.16 -21.64 49.57
C ALA A 721 13.41 -20.36 49.93
N VAL A 722 12.45 -20.46 50.85
CA VAL A 722 11.74 -19.31 51.40
C VAL A 722 12.44 -18.87 52.67
N LEU A 723 12.89 -17.63 52.71
CA LEU A 723 13.60 -17.06 53.86
C LEU A 723 12.68 -16.26 54.79
N HIS A 724 11.57 -15.77 54.26
CA HIS A 724 10.61 -14.91 54.97
C HIS A 724 9.26 -14.94 54.24
N PRO A 725 8.10 -14.84 54.91
CA PRO A 725 7.89 -14.73 56.36
C PRO A 725 7.84 -16.09 57.08
N PRO A 726 8.25 -16.18 58.36
CA PRO A 726 8.08 -17.39 59.17
C PRO A 726 6.60 -17.70 59.47
N ALA A 727 6.31 -18.96 59.78
CA ALA A 727 4.99 -19.37 60.19
C ALA A 727 4.54 -18.62 61.46
N GLY A 728 3.34 -18.03 61.43
CA GLY A 728 2.81 -17.25 62.55
C GLY A 728 3.33 -15.82 62.66
N PHE A 729 3.94 -15.26 61.59
CA PHE A 729 4.27 -13.85 61.54
C PHE A 729 3.02 -12.98 61.84
N PRO A 730 3.12 -11.91 62.64
CA PRO A 730 1.93 -11.23 63.16
C PRO A 730 0.99 -10.74 62.04
N PRO A 731 -0.33 -11.04 62.11
CA PRO A 731 -1.28 -10.60 61.09
C PRO A 731 -1.58 -9.09 61.15
N GLU A 732 -1.26 -8.44 62.28
CA GLU A 732 -1.46 -7.00 62.49
C GLU A 732 -0.43 -6.12 61.76
N THR A 733 0.69 -6.69 61.28
CA THR A 733 1.75 -5.93 60.60
C THR A 733 1.33 -5.49 59.20
N SER A 734 2.08 -4.56 58.63
CA SER A 734 1.91 -4.16 57.23
C SER A 734 2.05 -5.37 56.28
N ASP A 735 1.39 -5.32 55.13
CA ASP A 735 1.58 -6.34 54.08
C ASP A 735 3.03 -6.36 53.58
N ASN A 736 3.66 -5.19 53.46
CA ASN A 736 5.07 -5.03 53.14
C ASN A 736 6.00 -5.77 54.10
N ALA A 737 5.71 -5.73 55.41
CA ALA A 737 6.48 -6.46 56.42
C ALA A 737 6.40 -7.98 56.22
N ARG A 738 5.33 -8.49 55.58
CA ARG A 738 5.10 -9.93 55.28
C ARG A 738 5.62 -10.37 53.90
N SER A 739 6.37 -9.51 53.20
CA SER A 739 6.89 -9.81 51.86
C SER A 739 7.59 -11.18 51.78
N LEU A 740 7.20 -12.01 50.83
CA LEU A 740 7.80 -13.31 50.56
C LEU A 740 9.23 -13.14 50.03
N VAL A 741 10.25 -13.51 50.81
CA VAL A 741 11.65 -13.48 50.35
C VAL A 741 12.01 -14.85 49.77
N LEU A 742 12.24 -14.88 48.46
CA LEU A 742 12.58 -16.09 47.71
C LEU A 742 14.07 -16.11 47.37
N ASP A 743 14.73 -17.19 47.76
CA ASP A 743 16.11 -17.48 47.45
C ASP A 743 16.21 -18.60 46.40
N ILE A 744 17.00 -18.37 45.36
CA ILE A 744 17.12 -19.25 44.19
C ILE A 744 18.59 -19.57 43.96
N GLU A 745 18.98 -20.84 44.06
CA GLU A 745 20.36 -21.30 43.96
C GLU A 745 20.56 -22.34 42.85
N HIS A 746 21.61 -22.18 42.05
CA HIS A 746 22.04 -23.16 41.07
C HIS A 746 23.57 -23.17 40.89
N GLY A 747 24.22 -24.30 41.16
CA GLY A 747 25.65 -24.47 40.90
C GLY A 747 26.54 -23.45 41.62
N GLY A 748 26.19 -23.09 42.87
CA GLY A 748 26.89 -22.06 43.64
C GLY A 748 26.60 -20.62 43.22
N ARG A 749 25.62 -20.39 42.33
CA ARG A 749 25.12 -19.06 41.96
C ARG A 749 23.77 -18.82 42.59
N ARG A 750 23.55 -17.62 43.12
CA ARG A 750 22.39 -17.32 43.99
C ARG A 750 21.71 -16.00 43.63
N ILE A 751 20.39 -16.01 43.56
CA ILE A 751 19.53 -14.86 43.29
C ILE A 751 18.57 -14.71 44.47
N MET A 752 18.47 -13.51 45.05
CA MET A 752 17.59 -13.22 46.18
C MET A 752 16.56 -12.17 45.79
N LEU A 753 15.28 -12.53 45.88
CA LEU A 753 14.13 -11.68 45.57
C LEU A 753 13.42 -11.32 46.87
N THR A 754 13.33 -10.03 47.19
CA THR A 754 12.92 -9.58 48.52
C THR A 754 11.50 -9.02 48.61
N GLY A 755 10.85 -8.76 47.47
CA GLY A 755 9.59 -7.99 47.44
C GLY A 755 9.78 -6.60 48.03
N ASP A 756 8.73 -6.05 48.63
CA ASP A 756 8.73 -4.69 49.22
C ASP A 756 8.96 -4.68 50.73
N LEU A 757 9.80 -5.62 51.19
CA LEU A 757 10.17 -5.80 52.58
C LEU A 757 10.50 -4.46 53.27
N ASP A 758 9.69 -4.10 54.26
CA ASP A 758 9.85 -2.85 55.00
C ASP A 758 10.87 -2.98 56.15
N ALA A 759 10.94 -1.97 57.03
CA ALA A 759 11.89 -1.97 58.13
C ALA A 759 11.66 -3.10 59.16
N GLU A 760 10.41 -3.50 59.40
CA GLU A 760 10.04 -4.56 60.35
C GLU A 760 10.37 -5.93 59.76
N GLY A 761 9.93 -6.20 58.52
CA GLY A 761 10.27 -7.43 57.80
C GLY A 761 11.78 -7.58 57.59
N THR A 762 12.49 -6.48 57.31
CA THR A 762 13.96 -6.46 57.20
C THR A 762 14.63 -6.84 58.53
N ALA A 763 14.12 -6.35 59.66
CA ALA A 763 14.67 -6.72 60.97
C ALA A 763 14.48 -8.21 61.27
N ALA A 764 13.35 -8.79 60.89
CA ALA A 764 13.09 -10.23 61.04
C ALA A 764 13.98 -11.08 60.13
N LEU A 765 14.16 -10.70 58.86
CA LEU A 765 15.05 -11.39 57.92
C LEU A 765 16.51 -11.43 58.43
N LEU A 766 16.99 -10.31 59.00
CA LEU A 766 18.35 -10.19 59.53
C LEU A 766 18.62 -11.08 60.77
N GLN A 767 17.58 -11.51 61.48
CA GLN A 767 17.70 -12.47 62.58
C GLN A 767 17.87 -13.91 62.06
N GLY A 768 17.48 -14.17 60.81
CA GLY A 768 17.63 -15.46 60.15
C GLY A 768 19.07 -15.80 59.77
N HIS A 769 19.30 -17.06 59.43
CA HIS A 769 20.60 -17.49 58.93
C HIS A 769 20.84 -16.93 57.53
N ARG A 770 22.02 -16.34 57.32
CA ARG A 770 22.44 -15.86 56.00
C ARG A 770 22.73 -17.06 55.09
N PRO A 771 22.15 -17.12 53.88
CA PRO A 771 22.52 -18.16 52.92
C PRO A 771 23.95 -17.97 52.39
N GLU A 772 24.71 -19.08 52.29
CA GLU A 772 26.01 -19.13 51.63
C GLU A 772 25.96 -20.01 50.36
N PRO A 773 26.67 -19.65 49.27
CA PRO A 773 27.47 -18.42 49.08
C PRO A 773 26.60 -17.16 48.94
N SER A 774 27.21 -15.99 49.04
CA SER A 774 26.54 -14.68 48.89
C SER A 774 25.82 -14.55 47.53
N PRO A 775 24.63 -13.89 47.48
CA PRO A 775 23.88 -13.70 46.25
C PRO A 775 24.68 -12.96 45.17
N ASP A 776 24.66 -13.48 43.95
CA ASP A 776 25.18 -12.78 42.77
C ASP A 776 24.25 -11.62 42.38
N LEU A 777 22.93 -11.81 42.52
CA LEU A 777 21.90 -10.78 42.29
C LEU A 777 21.04 -10.65 43.54
N PHE A 778 20.95 -9.43 44.07
CA PHE A 778 20.03 -9.07 45.14
C PHE A 778 19.04 -8.01 44.66
N LEU A 779 17.75 -8.29 44.78
CA LEU A 779 16.71 -7.34 44.46
C LEU A 779 16.58 -6.34 45.63
N SER A 780 16.66 -5.04 45.35
CA SER A 780 16.46 -4.01 46.38
C SER A 780 14.98 -3.96 46.77
N PRO A 781 14.65 -3.97 48.08
CA PRO A 781 13.28 -3.87 48.55
C PRO A 781 12.64 -2.51 48.26
N HIS A 782 11.31 -2.51 48.17
CA HIS A 782 10.46 -1.32 48.25
C HIS A 782 10.79 -0.27 47.18
N HIS A 783 11.05 -0.75 45.97
CA HIS A 783 11.47 0.06 44.81
C HIS A 783 12.66 1.01 45.10
N GLY A 784 13.53 0.64 46.04
CA GLY A 784 14.67 1.46 46.47
C GLY A 784 14.34 2.52 47.53
N GLY A 785 13.20 2.43 48.20
CA GLY A 785 12.78 3.37 49.26
C GLY A 785 13.80 3.44 50.40
N ARG A 786 14.09 4.66 50.88
CA ARG A 786 15.19 4.92 51.83
C ARG A 786 15.06 4.15 53.15
N THR A 787 13.85 3.98 53.65
CA THR A 787 13.56 3.32 54.94
C THR A 787 13.69 1.80 54.88
N ALA A 788 13.41 1.19 53.73
CA ALA A 788 13.50 -0.25 53.48
C ALA A 788 14.92 -0.72 53.11
N ASN A 789 15.84 0.22 52.81
CA ASN A 789 17.18 -0.08 52.31
C ASN A 789 18.30 0.36 53.26
N PRO A 790 18.32 -0.07 54.54
CA PRO A 790 19.38 0.30 55.47
C PRO A 790 20.69 -0.41 55.11
N THR A 791 21.82 0.24 55.34
CA THR A 791 23.17 -0.29 55.03
C THR A 791 23.44 -1.69 55.58
N ARG A 792 22.93 -1.98 56.79
CA ARG A 792 23.05 -3.28 57.45
C ARG A 792 22.49 -4.46 56.63
N LEU A 793 21.49 -4.22 55.78
CA LEU A 793 20.91 -5.25 54.91
C LEU A 793 21.93 -5.73 53.87
N TYR A 794 22.61 -4.77 53.24
CA TYR A 794 23.63 -5.03 52.24
C TYR A 794 24.91 -5.60 52.85
N ASP A 795 25.26 -5.20 54.08
CA ASP A 795 26.40 -5.75 54.81
C ASP A 795 26.15 -7.22 55.24
N TRP A 796 24.90 -7.57 55.57
CA TRP A 796 24.46 -8.93 55.83
C TRP A 796 24.48 -9.77 54.55
N ALA A 797 23.81 -9.33 53.48
CA ALA A 797 23.70 -10.09 52.23
C ALA A 797 25.03 -10.19 51.46
N ARG A 798 25.89 -9.16 51.52
CA ARG A 798 27.09 -8.92 50.68
C ARG A 798 26.87 -9.33 49.21
N PRO A 799 25.88 -8.76 48.53
CA PRO A 799 25.58 -9.19 47.18
C PRO A 799 26.66 -8.71 46.20
N LYS A 800 26.86 -9.44 45.11
CA LYS A 800 27.79 -9.01 44.06
C LYS A 800 27.22 -7.88 43.22
N ALA A 801 25.90 -7.82 43.06
CA ALA A 801 25.19 -6.74 42.39
C ALA A 801 23.78 -6.57 42.98
N VAL A 802 23.28 -5.33 42.94
CA VAL A 802 21.92 -4.99 43.37
C VAL A 802 21.12 -4.53 42.16
N VAL A 803 19.91 -5.04 42.00
CA VAL A 803 18.97 -4.60 40.96
C VAL A 803 17.78 -3.93 41.65
N VAL A 804 17.32 -2.80 41.11
CA VAL A 804 16.15 -2.09 41.64
C VAL A 804 15.13 -1.82 40.52
N SER A 805 13.90 -2.27 40.74
CA SER A 805 12.74 -1.86 39.93
C SER A 805 12.27 -0.49 40.41
N GLN A 806 12.51 0.56 39.63
CA GLN A 806 12.29 1.94 40.07
C GLN A 806 11.79 2.80 38.91
N ARG A 807 10.94 3.79 39.20
CA ARG A 807 10.58 4.88 38.28
C ARG A 807 11.69 5.93 38.18
N THR A 808 11.71 6.71 37.11
CA THR A 808 12.59 7.89 37.00
C THR A 808 12.34 8.84 38.18
N PRO A 809 13.38 9.30 38.88
CA PRO A 809 13.25 10.30 39.96
C PRO A 809 12.58 11.58 39.48
N GLN A 810 11.82 12.22 40.37
CA GLN A 810 11.22 13.53 40.10
C GLN A 810 12.29 14.62 40.10
N PHE A 811 12.07 15.70 39.35
CA PHE A 811 13.00 16.82 39.32
C PHE A 811 13.20 17.39 40.74
N GLY A 812 14.47 17.47 41.18
CA GLY A 812 14.83 17.99 42.49
C GLY A 812 14.84 16.96 43.63
N THR A 813 14.48 15.70 43.39
CA THR A 813 14.63 14.62 44.38
C THR A 813 15.91 13.81 44.13
N LYS A 814 16.58 13.40 45.21
CA LYS A 814 17.73 12.49 45.14
C LYS A 814 17.24 11.05 45.09
N ASP A 815 17.99 10.20 44.40
CA ASP A 815 17.77 8.76 44.44
C ASP A 815 18.10 8.23 45.84
N ALA A 816 17.18 7.48 46.43
CA ALA A 816 17.34 6.96 47.78
C ALA A 816 18.48 5.94 47.91
N LEU A 817 18.90 5.32 46.80
CA LEU A 817 20.02 4.39 46.76
C LEU A 817 21.36 5.05 46.36
N GLU A 818 21.40 6.37 46.15
CA GLU A 818 22.62 7.09 45.77
C GLU A 818 23.76 6.87 46.79
N GLY A 819 23.44 6.68 48.08
CA GLY A 819 24.42 6.37 49.12
C GLY A 819 25.10 4.99 49.02
N LEU A 820 24.60 4.10 48.15
CA LEU A 820 25.23 2.81 47.84
C LEU A 820 26.17 2.91 46.63
N ASP A 821 26.04 3.95 45.80
CA ASP A 821 26.90 4.19 44.66
C ASP A 821 28.33 4.50 45.17
N GLY A 822 29.32 3.68 44.78
CA GLY A 822 30.70 3.79 45.24
C GLY A 822 31.20 2.62 46.10
N ARG A 823 30.32 1.71 46.51
CA ARG A 823 30.73 0.39 47.06
C ARG A 823 31.17 -0.54 45.92
N ALA A 824 31.90 -1.61 46.25
CA ALA A 824 32.30 -2.67 45.31
C ALA A 824 31.12 -3.58 44.88
N MET A 825 29.95 -2.99 44.64
CA MET A 825 28.67 -3.63 44.37
C MET A 825 27.85 -2.71 43.45
N PRO A 826 27.77 -2.97 42.14
CA PRO A 826 27.00 -2.14 41.22
C PRO A 826 25.50 -2.18 41.54
N VAL A 827 24.86 -1.00 41.49
CA VAL A 827 23.41 -0.82 41.61
C VAL A 827 22.82 -0.55 40.22
N LEU A 828 22.09 -1.53 39.69
CA LEU A 828 21.45 -1.49 38.38
C LEU A 828 20.00 -1.05 38.50
N ARG A 829 19.68 0.11 37.89
CA ARG A 829 18.36 0.73 37.92
C ARG A 829 17.60 0.47 36.64
N THR A 830 16.38 -0.06 36.74
CA THR A 830 15.60 -0.41 35.55
C THR A 830 15.18 0.81 34.71
N TRP A 831 15.01 2.00 35.29
CA TRP A 831 14.73 3.22 34.51
C TRP A 831 15.94 3.73 33.70
N GLN A 832 17.18 3.37 34.06
CA GLN A 832 18.39 3.76 33.34
C GLN A 832 18.86 2.70 32.34
N ARG A 833 18.74 1.43 32.73
CA ARG A 833 19.30 0.28 32.00
C ARG A 833 18.22 -0.52 31.25
N GLY A 834 16.94 -0.20 31.45
CA GLY A 834 15.81 -1.03 31.02
C GLY A 834 15.71 -2.32 31.84
N ALA A 835 15.03 -3.32 31.30
CA ALA A 835 14.96 -4.65 31.91
C ALA A 835 16.37 -5.22 32.11
N VAL A 836 16.65 -5.78 33.28
CA VAL A 836 17.96 -6.35 33.61
C VAL A 836 17.88 -7.86 33.45
N ALA A 837 18.51 -8.36 32.39
CA ALA A 837 18.60 -9.78 32.11
C ALA A 837 19.67 -10.45 32.97
N PHE A 838 19.34 -11.59 33.57
CA PHE A 838 20.28 -12.42 34.31
C PHE A 838 20.46 -13.78 33.64
N ARG A 839 21.71 -14.16 33.39
CA ARG A 839 22.08 -15.46 32.79
C ARG A 839 23.33 -16.06 33.45
N PRO A 840 23.33 -17.35 33.78
CA PRO A 840 24.50 -18.06 34.28
C PRO A 840 25.49 -18.30 33.15
N THR A 841 26.76 -18.04 33.42
CA THR A 841 27.92 -18.29 32.56
C THR A 841 28.94 -19.12 33.32
N ARG A 842 30.02 -19.56 32.65
CA ARG A 842 31.10 -20.31 33.30
C ARG A 842 31.76 -19.50 34.44
N ASP A 843 31.84 -18.18 34.31
CA ASP A 843 32.51 -17.29 35.26
C ASP A 843 31.56 -16.68 36.32
N GLY A 844 30.25 -16.64 36.04
CA GLY A 844 29.22 -16.24 37.01
C GLY A 844 27.87 -15.84 36.45
N LEU A 845 27.06 -15.15 37.25
CA LEU A 845 25.80 -14.60 36.77
C LEU A 845 26.09 -13.29 36.03
N THR A 846 25.89 -13.29 34.71
CA THR A 846 25.96 -12.06 33.90
C THR A 846 24.66 -11.27 34.04
N LEU A 847 24.79 -9.98 34.30
CA LEU A 847 23.70 -9.01 34.34
C LEU A 847 23.87 -8.03 33.18
N ALA A 848 22.84 -7.90 32.34
CA ALA A 848 22.87 -7.00 31.18
C ALA A 848 21.55 -6.21 31.11
N GLY A 849 21.63 -4.88 31.08
CA GLY A 849 20.48 -4.03 30.82
C GLY A 849 20.03 -4.11 29.36
N TYR A 850 18.72 -4.04 29.14
CA TYR A 850 18.11 -3.94 27.81
C TYR A 850 18.68 -2.77 26.98
N LEU A 851 19.00 -1.65 27.64
CA LEU A 851 19.58 -0.47 27.00
C LEU A 851 21.12 -0.52 26.87
N ASP A 852 21.78 -1.54 27.41
CA ASP A 852 23.25 -1.68 27.37
C ASP A 852 23.76 -2.23 26.04
N ALA A 853 22.90 -2.92 25.28
CA ALA A 853 23.25 -3.40 23.96
C ALA A 853 23.29 -2.23 22.96
N PRO A 854 24.31 -2.12 22.09
CA PRO A 854 24.18 -1.25 20.93
C PRO A 854 22.94 -1.70 20.15
N ALA A 855 22.11 -0.75 19.74
CA ALA A 855 20.82 -0.94 19.05
C ALA A 855 20.89 -1.72 17.70
N THR A 856 21.98 -2.45 17.46
CA THR A 856 22.36 -3.10 16.21
C THR A 856 22.14 -4.62 16.21
N ALA A 857 21.84 -5.27 17.34
CA ALA A 857 21.66 -6.73 17.36
C ALA A 857 20.37 -7.21 16.65
N GLU A 858 19.28 -6.45 16.73
CA GLU A 858 18.08 -6.73 15.92
C GLU A 858 18.27 -6.35 14.44
N ALA A 859 19.11 -5.35 14.15
CA ALA A 859 19.47 -4.99 12.78
C ALA A 859 20.40 -6.04 12.13
N ALA A 860 21.28 -6.70 12.89
CA ALA A 860 22.25 -7.65 12.39
C ALA A 860 21.63 -8.94 11.82
N THR A 861 20.47 -9.38 12.33
CA THR A 861 19.79 -10.57 11.81
C THR A 861 19.09 -10.33 10.46
N MET A 862 18.84 -9.07 10.09
CA MET A 862 18.35 -8.71 8.74
C MET A 862 19.46 -8.20 7.81
N ALA A 863 20.53 -7.61 8.34
CA ALA A 863 21.61 -7.02 7.56
C ALA A 863 22.54 -8.07 6.88
N GLY A 864 22.65 -9.28 7.46
CA GLY A 864 23.56 -10.32 6.98
C GLY A 864 23.31 -10.82 5.55
N GLY A 865 22.13 -10.58 4.97
CA GLY A 865 21.81 -10.97 3.59
C GLY A 865 21.98 -9.87 2.55
N ALA A 866 21.95 -8.59 2.95
CA ALA A 866 21.93 -7.45 2.00
C ALA A 866 23.33 -6.86 1.74
N ALA A 867 24.25 -7.00 2.69
CA ALA A 867 25.57 -6.37 2.63
C ALA A 867 26.53 -6.95 1.58
N VAL A 868 26.21 -8.09 0.95
CA VAL A 868 27.11 -8.78 0.00
C VAL A 868 27.00 -8.23 -1.45
N LEU A 869 26.00 -7.38 -1.76
CA LEU A 869 25.73 -6.96 -3.15
C LEU A 869 26.16 -5.53 -3.53
N LEU A 870 26.61 -4.69 -2.59
CA LEU A 870 26.93 -3.28 -2.87
C LEU A 870 28.36 -2.95 -2.42
N GLY A 871 29.31 -3.17 -3.32
CA GLY A 871 30.70 -2.73 -3.17
C GLY A 871 30.79 -1.20 -3.06
N VAL A 872 31.38 -0.72 -1.97
CA VAL A 872 31.50 0.68 -1.58
C VAL A 872 32.85 1.26 -2.03
N PHE A 873 32.84 2.48 -2.57
CA PHE A 873 33.97 3.41 -2.54
C PHE A 873 33.58 4.65 -1.69
N PRO A 874 34.47 5.22 -0.87
CA PRO A 874 34.16 6.38 -0.03
C PRO A 874 34.30 7.69 -0.83
N PRO A 875 33.46 8.72 -0.62
CA PRO A 875 33.66 10.03 -1.23
C PRO A 875 34.50 10.95 -0.33
N ALA A 876 35.54 11.54 -0.92
CA ALA A 876 36.32 12.61 -0.35
C ALA A 876 35.50 13.91 -0.25
N ALA A 877 35.73 14.67 0.82
CA ALA A 877 35.05 15.91 1.13
C ALA A 877 35.50 17.07 0.21
N TRP A 878 34.54 17.86 -0.27
CA TRP A 878 34.79 19.26 -0.65
C TRP A 878 33.63 20.16 -0.21
N PRO A 879 33.88 21.26 0.52
CA PRO A 879 32.85 22.18 0.95
C PRO A 879 32.85 23.43 0.08
N ILE A 880 31.81 23.67 -0.74
CA ILE A 880 31.48 25.03 -1.21
C ILE A 880 29.95 25.25 -1.29
N ALA A 881 29.49 26.19 -0.44
CA ALA A 881 28.36 27.12 -0.52
C ALA A 881 26.93 26.63 -0.85
N GLY A 882 26.07 26.66 0.18
CA GLY A 882 24.65 26.25 0.18
C GLY A 882 23.66 27.07 -0.66
N ILE A 883 24.11 28.07 -1.42
CA ILE A 883 23.24 28.82 -2.36
C ILE A 883 23.44 28.31 -3.79
N THR A 884 24.68 28.05 -4.19
CA THR A 884 25.02 27.45 -5.48
C THR A 884 24.50 26.02 -5.56
N GLY A 885 24.60 25.25 -4.47
CA GLY A 885 24.03 23.89 -4.39
C GLY A 885 22.51 23.86 -4.50
N LEU A 886 21.80 24.81 -3.88
CA LEU A 886 20.34 24.93 -4.00
C LEU A 886 19.95 25.33 -5.43
N ALA A 887 20.65 26.29 -6.04
CA ALA A 887 20.41 26.72 -7.41
C ALA A 887 20.71 25.60 -8.43
N ILE A 888 21.80 24.86 -8.25
CA ILE A 888 22.14 23.68 -9.06
C ILE A 888 21.10 22.56 -8.85
N GLY A 889 20.64 22.36 -7.62
CA GLY A 889 19.58 21.39 -7.30
C GLY A 889 18.23 21.76 -7.93
N LEU A 890 17.83 23.03 -7.86
CA LEU A 890 16.59 23.52 -8.47
C LEU A 890 16.68 23.49 -10.00
N LEU A 891 17.82 23.89 -10.55
CA LEU A 891 18.10 23.82 -11.98
C LEU A 891 18.12 22.37 -12.46
N GLY A 892 18.73 21.46 -11.69
CA GLY A 892 18.73 20.02 -11.95
C GLY A 892 17.34 19.41 -11.91
N LEU A 893 16.50 19.79 -10.94
CA LEU A 893 15.11 19.39 -10.85
C LEU A 893 14.28 19.90 -12.04
N LEU A 894 14.45 21.17 -12.42
CA LEU A 894 13.78 21.77 -13.57
C LEU A 894 14.20 21.10 -14.90
N ILE A 895 15.49 20.84 -15.08
CA ILE A 895 16.02 20.10 -16.23
C ILE A 895 15.49 18.67 -16.25
N GLY A 896 15.44 17.99 -15.09
CA GLY A 896 14.89 16.65 -14.96
C GLY A 896 13.39 16.58 -15.29
N LEU A 897 12.60 17.52 -14.78
CA LEU A 897 11.17 17.61 -15.07
C LEU A 897 10.93 17.90 -16.57
N ALA A 898 11.70 18.83 -17.14
CA ALA A 898 11.65 19.15 -18.56
C ALA A 898 12.04 17.94 -19.44
N ALA A 899 13.05 17.17 -19.03
CA ALA A 899 13.46 15.94 -19.72
C ALA A 899 12.38 14.86 -19.66
N CYS A 900 11.71 14.68 -18.52
CA CYS A 900 10.59 13.75 -18.38
C CYS A 900 9.40 14.14 -19.26
N VAL A 901 9.03 15.41 -19.28
CA VAL A 901 7.96 15.93 -20.16
C VAL A 901 8.35 15.75 -21.63
N LEU A 902 9.60 16.04 -21.99
CA LEU A 902 10.13 15.82 -23.34
C LEU A 902 10.07 14.35 -23.74
N MET A 903 10.50 13.43 -22.87
CA MET A 903 10.40 11.99 -23.13
C MET A 903 8.95 11.54 -23.26
N ALA A 904 8.04 12.04 -22.43
CA ALA A 904 6.62 11.72 -22.52
C ALA A 904 6.02 12.20 -23.85
N ILE A 905 6.36 13.41 -24.31
CA ILE A 905 5.94 13.94 -25.62
C ILE A 905 6.49 13.07 -26.76
N VAL A 906 7.77 12.68 -26.69
CA VAL A 906 8.43 11.89 -27.74
C VAL A 906 7.90 10.46 -27.78
N GLU A 907 7.75 9.78 -26.65
CA GLU A 907 7.23 8.41 -26.61
C GLU A 907 5.74 8.34 -26.90
N TYR A 908 4.94 9.27 -26.37
CA TYR A 908 3.51 9.32 -26.65
C TYR A 908 3.22 9.73 -28.10
N GLY A 909 3.82 10.83 -28.57
CA GLY A 909 3.74 11.24 -29.98
C GLY A 909 4.25 10.14 -30.91
N ALA A 910 5.37 9.54 -30.50
CA ALA A 910 5.91 8.24 -30.88
C ALA A 910 4.87 7.21 -31.30
N TRP A 911 4.19 6.77 -30.26
CA TRP A 911 3.21 5.70 -30.26
C TRP A 911 1.92 6.10 -30.98
N THR A 912 1.41 7.32 -30.80
CA THR A 912 0.19 7.79 -31.48
C THR A 912 0.36 7.91 -32.99
N LEU A 913 1.59 8.17 -33.45
CA LEU A 913 1.86 8.27 -34.89
C LEU A 913 1.76 6.90 -35.57
N VAL A 914 2.22 5.84 -34.93
CA VAL A 914 2.27 4.49 -35.53
C VAL A 914 1.13 3.58 -35.11
N VAL A 915 0.40 3.90 -34.04
CA VAL A 915 -0.79 3.16 -33.62
C VAL A 915 -2.01 3.99 -34.02
N PRO A 916 -2.62 3.72 -35.18
CA PRO A 916 -3.72 4.52 -35.65
C PRO A 916 -4.95 4.39 -34.73
N PRO A 917 -5.71 5.48 -34.53
CA PRO A 917 -7.04 5.39 -33.93
C PRO A 917 -7.93 4.57 -34.88
N ARG A 918 -8.58 3.51 -34.39
CA ARG A 918 -9.54 2.73 -35.18
C ARG A 918 -10.91 3.41 -35.10
N PRO A 919 -11.39 4.10 -36.14
CA PRO A 919 -12.74 4.65 -36.14
C PRO A 919 -13.74 3.49 -36.10
N ARG A 920 -14.87 3.66 -35.42
CA ARG A 920 -15.96 2.67 -35.48
C ARG A 920 -16.65 2.82 -36.84
N VAL A 921 -16.83 1.72 -37.56
CA VAL A 921 -17.68 1.67 -38.75
C VAL A 921 -19.09 2.07 -38.32
N GLY A 922 -19.53 3.29 -38.64
CA GLY A 922 -20.88 3.78 -38.29
C GLY A 922 -21.03 5.29 -38.10
N ASP A 923 -19.95 6.05 -37.89
CA ASP A 923 -20.05 7.50 -37.74
C ASP A 923 -19.79 8.18 -39.12
N ASP A 924 -20.85 8.82 -39.63
CA ASP A 924 -20.92 9.74 -40.78
C ASP A 924 -20.92 9.14 -42.22
N GLU A 925 -22.11 8.81 -42.73
CA GLU A 925 -22.41 8.85 -44.18
C GLU A 925 -23.76 9.56 -44.43
N GLU A 926 -23.76 10.90 -44.46
CA GLU A 926 -24.77 11.69 -45.18
C GLU A 926 -24.26 11.95 -46.61
N GLY A 927 -24.56 11.01 -47.51
CA GLY A 927 -24.23 11.10 -48.94
C GLY A 927 -24.94 10.01 -49.74
N PRO A 928 -25.05 10.15 -51.08
CA PRO A 928 -25.70 9.14 -51.93
C PRO A 928 -24.98 7.80 -51.76
N ARG A 929 -25.72 6.78 -51.29
CA ARG A 929 -25.18 5.46 -50.97
C ARG A 929 -24.73 4.75 -52.25
N PRO A 930 -23.44 4.43 -52.42
CA PRO A 930 -23.00 3.60 -53.55
C PRO A 930 -23.61 2.19 -53.45
N ARG A 931 -23.67 1.48 -54.59
CA ARG A 931 -23.99 0.03 -54.60
C ARG A 931 -23.10 -0.68 -53.58
N VAL A 932 -23.70 -1.52 -52.73
CA VAL A 932 -22.99 -2.23 -51.64
C VAL A 932 -21.86 -3.06 -52.23
N GLY A 933 -20.61 -2.60 -52.05
CA GLY A 933 -19.44 -3.28 -52.58
C GLY A 933 -19.20 -4.64 -51.92
N ARG A 934 -18.75 -5.62 -52.71
CA ARG A 934 -18.38 -6.97 -52.24
C ARG A 934 -17.14 -6.87 -51.36
N ARG A 935 -17.17 -7.46 -50.16
CA ARG A 935 -16.00 -7.50 -49.27
C ARG A 935 -14.92 -8.40 -49.87
N ILE A 936 -13.69 -7.91 -49.91
CA ILE A 936 -12.50 -8.64 -50.38
C ILE A 936 -11.43 -8.61 -49.28
N SER A 937 -10.58 -9.64 -49.23
CA SER A 937 -9.51 -9.72 -48.24
C SER A 937 -8.30 -10.48 -48.76
N ILE A 938 -7.10 -10.05 -48.39
CA ILE A 938 -5.84 -10.70 -48.77
C ILE A 938 -4.93 -10.92 -47.55
N GLN A 939 -3.90 -11.73 -47.71
CA GLN A 939 -2.79 -11.81 -46.75
C GLN A 939 -1.57 -11.05 -47.28
N ALA A 940 -1.05 -10.13 -46.47
CA ALA A 940 0.23 -9.46 -46.72
C ALA A 940 1.40 -10.44 -46.61
N ALA A 941 2.58 -10.03 -47.09
CA ALA A 941 3.79 -10.86 -47.05
C ALA A 941 4.25 -11.27 -45.64
N ASP A 942 3.87 -10.49 -44.61
CA ASP A 942 4.16 -10.79 -43.20
C ASP A 942 3.02 -11.53 -42.48
N GLY A 943 2.03 -12.06 -43.22
CA GLY A 943 0.88 -12.79 -42.70
C GLY A 943 -0.24 -11.91 -42.16
N THR A 944 -0.12 -10.58 -42.24
CA THR A 944 -1.18 -9.65 -41.83
C THR A 944 -2.38 -9.76 -42.76
N ARG A 945 -3.59 -9.95 -42.22
CA ARG A 945 -4.83 -9.96 -43.00
C ARG A 945 -5.26 -8.52 -43.33
N LEU A 946 -5.46 -8.24 -44.61
CA LEU A 946 -5.91 -6.94 -45.11
C LEU A 946 -7.31 -7.07 -45.68
N SER A 947 -8.12 -6.02 -45.52
CA SER A 947 -9.52 -5.96 -45.88
C SER A 947 -9.78 -4.80 -46.85
N GLY A 948 -10.79 -4.95 -47.70
CA GLY A 948 -11.23 -3.92 -48.63
C GLY A 948 -12.62 -4.21 -49.21
N ARG A 949 -13.10 -3.32 -50.08
CA ARG A 949 -14.37 -3.45 -50.80
C ARG A 949 -14.16 -3.32 -52.31
N TRP A 950 -14.83 -4.19 -53.05
CA TRP A 950 -14.87 -4.25 -54.49
C TRP A 950 -16.20 -3.70 -55.01
N HIS A 951 -16.14 -2.69 -55.86
CA HIS A 951 -17.28 -2.04 -56.49
C HIS A 951 -17.15 -2.15 -58.01
N PRO A 952 -17.83 -3.12 -58.66
CA PRO A 952 -17.79 -3.22 -60.12
C PRO A 952 -18.57 -2.07 -60.78
N ALA A 953 -18.13 -1.64 -61.96
CA ALA A 953 -18.72 -0.53 -62.69
C ALA A 953 -20.16 -0.81 -63.17
N SER A 954 -20.48 -2.09 -63.45
CA SER A 954 -21.79 -2.54 -63.91
C SER A 954 -22.09 -3.97 -63.42
N ASP A 955 -23.29 -4.49 -63.70
CA ASP A 955 -23.65 -5.89 -63.39
C ASP A 955 -23.06 -6.92 -64.39
N ARG A 956 -22.17 -6.48 -65.28
CA ARG A 956 -21.45 -7.30 -66.26
C ARG A 956 -20.05 -7.68 -65.73
N PRO A 957 -19.36 -8.67 -66.34
CA PRO A 957 -17.98 -9.00 -65.96
C PRO A 957 -17.07 -7.76 -65.97
N PRO A 958 -16.07 -7.67 -65.06
CA PRO A 958 -15.25 -6.49 -64.86
C PRO A 958 -14.64 -5.96 -66.17
N SER A 959 -14.63 -4.64 -66.32
CA SER A 959 -14.10 -3.93 -67.50
C SER A 959 -12.59 -4.15 -67.68
N GLY A 960 -11.89 -4.51 -66.61
CA GLY A 960 -10.44 -4.58 -66.53
C GLY A 960 -9.77 -3.25 -66.19
N ARG A 961 -10.47 -2.13 -66.32
CA ARG A 961 -10.03 -0.80 -65.83
C ARG A 961 -10.32 -0.71 -64.35
N THR A 962 -9.28 -0.78 -63.51
CA THR A 962 -9.43 -0.88 -62.05
C THR A 962 -8.77 0.27 -61.32
N ALA A 963 -9.55 1.05 -60.57
CA ALA A 963 -9.07 2.10 -59.70
C ALA A 963 -8.96 1.62 -58.24
N VAL A 964 -7.78 1.74 -57.65
CA VAL A 964 -7.54 1.40 -56.23
C VAL A 964 -7.52 2.68 -55.40
N LEU A 965 -8.48 2.82 -54.50
CA LEU A 965 -8.59 3.97 -53.58
C LEU A 965 -7.82 3.69 -52.29
N ILE A 966 -6.90 4.59 -51.96
CA ILE A 966 -6.01 4.48 -50.79
C ILE A 966 -6.20 5.69 -49.87
N HIS A 967 -6.68 5.43 -48.65
CA HIS A 967 -7.01 6.48 -47.67
C HIS A 967 -5.78 7.08 -46.96
N GLY A 968 -5.99 8.22 -46.29
CA GLY A 968 -4.97 8.95 -45.55
C GLY A 968 -4.81 8.49 -44.09
N PHE A 969 -4.03 9.26 -43.33
CA PHE A 969 -3.77 8.99 -41.92
C PHE A 969 -5.01 9.26 -41.06
N ALA A 970 -5.31 8.34 -40.13
CA ALA A 970 -6.48 8.36 -39.25
C ALA A 970 -7.84 8.28 -39.99
N GLU A 971 -7.84 7.65 -41.17
CA GLU A 971 -9.01 7.43 -42.00
C GLU A 971 -9.21 5.93 -42.27
N ALA A 972 -10.36 5.56 -42.83
CA ALA A 972 -10.64 4.24 -43.39
C ALA A 972 -11.15 4.37 -44.83
N SER A 973 -11.14 3.27 -45.58
CA SER A 973 -11.64 3.21 -46.96
C SER A 973 -13.07 3.74 -47.10
N SER A 974 -13.92 3.51 -46.10
CA SER A 974 -15.31 4.00 -46.08
C SER A 974 -15.43 5.53 -46.18
N GLN A 975 -14.46 6.27 -45.65
CA GLN A 975 -14.53 7.74 -45.61
C GLN A 975 -14.12 8.39 -46.93
N ILE A 976 -13.44 7.66 -47.83
CA ILE A 976 -13.02 8.17 -49.14
C ILE A 976 -13.83 7.60 -50.30
N GLN A 977 -14.62 6.54 -50.07
CA GLN A 977 -15.26 5.78 -51.16
C GLN A 977 -16.47 6.49 -51.79
N ALA A 978 -17.36 7.15 -51.03
CA ALA A 978 -18.71 7.49 -51.52
C ALA A 978 -18.75 8.29 -52.83
N ALA A 979 -18.17 9.50 -52.86
CA ALA A 979 -18.16 10.34 -54.06
C ALA A 979 -17.21 9.82 -55.17
N ARG A 980 -16.09 9.19 -54.78
CA ARG A 980 -15.07 8.71 -55.72
C ARG A 980 -15.54 7.47 -56.48
N VAL A 981 -16.14 6.50 -55.77
CA VAL A 981 -16.72 5.29 -56.38
C VAL A 981 -17.86 5.65 -57.32
N ALA A 982 -18.73 6.59 -56.93
CA ALA A 982 -19.84 7.03 -57.78
C ALA A 982 -19.35 7.61 -59.12
N ALA A 983 -18.39 8.54 -59.08
CA ALA A 983 -17.84 9.15 -60.29
C ALA A 983 -17.07 8.15 -61.17
N LEU A 984 -16.25 7.28 -60.57
CA LEU A 984 -15.47 6.28 -61.30
C LEU A 984 -16.36 5.22 -61.96
N ASN A 985 -17.36 4.69 -61.24
CA ASN A 985 -18.31 3.73 -61.81
C ASN A 985 -19.12 4.35 -62.96
N ALA A 986 -19.51 5.63 -62.85
CA ALA A 986 -20.18 6.35 -63.94
C ALA A 986 -19.29 6.49 -65.18
N GLY A 987 -17.97 6.60 -65.00
CA GLY A 987 -16.95 6.54 -66.05
C GLY A 987 -16.58 5.13 -66.52
N GLY A 988 -17.23 4.07 -66.02
CA GLY A 988 -16.97 2.68 -66.42
C GLY A 988 -15.76 2.02 -65.75
N TRP A 989 -15.26 2.56 -64.64
CA TRP A 989 -14.13 2.00 -63.89
C TRP A 989 -14.58 1.08 -62.75
N ASP A 990 -13.95 -0.08 -62.60
CA ASP A 990 -14.12 -0.92 -61.41
C ASP A 990 -13.28 -0.36 -60.26
N VAL A 991 -13.81 -0.33 -59.03
CA VAL A 991 -13.17 0.35 -57.90
C VAL A 991 -12.88 -0.60 -56.73
N ALA A 992 -11.63 -0.63 -56.29
CA ALA A 992 -11.19 -1.31 -55.07
C ALA A 992 -10.88 -0.28 -53.98
N ALA A 993 -11.72 -0.16 -52.97
CA ALA A 993 -11.47 0.68 -51.79
C ALA A 993 -10.80 -0.17 -50.69
N ILE A 994 -9.51 0.05 -50.43
CA ILE A 994 -8.71 -0.80 -49.54
C ILE A 994 -8.42 -0.12 -48.19
N ASP A 995 -8.46 -0.89 -47.11
CA ASP A 995 -8.00 -0.44 -45.79
C ASP A 995 -6.51 -0.77 -45.63
N LEU A 996 -5.70 0.25 -45.35
CA LEU A 996 -4.28 0.07 -45.06
C LEU A 996 -4.08 -0.73 -43.76
N ARG A 997 -2.95 -1.44 -43.63
CA ARG A 997 -2.61 -2.22 -42.42
C ARG A 997 -2.79 -1.38 -41.14
N GLY A 998 -3.45 -1.95 -40.14
CA GLY A 998 -3.77 -1.28 -38.87
C GLY A 998 -4.95 -0.30 -38.91
N TYR A 999 -5.50 0.02 -40.08
CA TYR A 999 -6.68 0.88 -40.27
C TYR A 999 -7.93 0.08 -40.64
N GLY A 1000 -9.10 0.70 -40.46
CA GLY A 1000 -10.39 0.11 -40.85
C GLY A 1000 -10.59 -1.33 -40.35
N GLU A 1001 -10.90 -2.23 -41.29
CA GLU A 1001 -11.08 -3.65 -41.06
C GLU A 1001 -9.80 -4.49 -41.27
N SER A 1002 -8.67 -3.86 -41.62
CA SER A 1002 -7.38 -4.51 -41.80
C SER A 1002 -6.68 -4.76 -40.46
N ASP A 1003 -6.07 -5.94 -40.32
CA ASP A 1003 -5.23 -6.27 -39.18
C ASP A 1003 -3.88 -5.54 -39.26
N GLY A 1004 -3.05 -5.68 -38.21
CA GLY A 1004 -1.75 -5.01 -38.11
C GLY A 1004 -1.65 -4.12 -36.86
N ALA A 1005 -0.48 -4.17 -36.21
CA ALA A 1005 -0.25 -3.45 -34.96
C ALA A 1005 0.24 -2.01 -35.17
N TYR A 1006 0.92 -1.73 -36.30
CA TYR A 1006 1.57 -0.46 -36.57
C TYR A 1006 1.44 -0.04 -38.03
N ALA A 1007 1.16 1.24 -38.25
CA ALA A 1007 1.25 1.92 -39.54
C ALA A 1007 2.71 2.34 -39.82
N SER A 1008 3.12 2.29 -41.09
CA SER A 1008 4.48 2.62 -41.51
C SER A 1008 4.60 3.72 -42.57
N PHE A 1009 3.53 4.46 -42.85
CA PHE A 1009 3.55 5.62 -43.76
C PHE A 1009 4.16 5.32 -45.13
N GLY A 1010 3.90 4.14 -45.69
CA GLY A 1010 4.46 3.68 -46.97
C GLY A 1010 5.60 2.68 -46.83
N GLY A 1011 6.15 2.49 -45.61
CA GLY A 1011 7.20 1.52 -45.30
C GLY A 1011 6.90 0.10 -45.77
N ARG A 1012 5.73 -0.40 -45.37
CA ARG A 1012 5.20 -1.74 -45.70
C ARG A 1012 3.93 -1.66 -46.53
N GLU A 1013 3.18 -0.57 -46.43
CA GLU A 1013 1.93 -0.37 -47.15
C GLU A 1013 2.12 -0.42 -48.68
N ALA A 1014 3.28 -0.01 -49.22
CA ALA A 1014 3.54 -0.13 -50.65
C ALA A 1014 3.56 -1.59 -51.13
N GLY A 1015 4.19 -2.48 -50.35
CA GLY A 1015 4.17 -3.93 -50.63
C GLY A 1015 2.78 -4.54 -50.47
N ASP A 1016 1.92 -3.99 -49.61
CA ASP A 1016 0.52 -4.40 -49.50
C ASP A 1016 -0.27 -4.04 -50.76
N VAL A 1017 -0.01 -2.86 -51.33
CA VAL A 1017 -0.63 -2.44 -52.60
C VAL A 1017 -0.24 -3.38 -53.73
N SER A 1018 1.03 -3.77 -53.86
CA SER A 1018 1.43 -4.77 -54.87
C SER A 1018 0.70 -6.11 -54.69
N ARG A 1019 0.46 -6.56 -53.46
CA ARG A 1019 -0.34 -7.76 -53.18
C ARG A 1019 -1.82 -7.58 -53.52
N TRP A 1020 -2.38 -6.40 -53.29
CA TRP A 1020 -3.71 -6.05 -53.76
C TRP A 1020 -3.78 -6.10 -55.28
N LEU A 1021 -2.79 -5.57 -56.00
CA LEU A 1021 -2.76 -5.64 -57.47
C LEU A 1021 -2.69 -7.08 -57.99
N ASP A 1022 -1.94 -7.98 -57.33
CA ASP A 1022 -1.91 -9.41 -57.68
C ASP A 1022 -3.30 -10.05 -57.55
N GLU A 1023 -4.00 -9.77 -56.46
CA GLU A 1023 -5.33 -10.34 -56.21
C GLU A 1023 -6.38 -9.75 -57.14
N LEU A 1024 -6.35 -8.44 -57.37
CA LEU A 1024 -7.27 -7.77 -58.28
C LEU A 1024 -7.08 -8.23 -59.72
N ALA A 1025 -5.84 -8.45 -60.17
CA ALA A 1025 -5.55 -9.03 -61.47
C ALA A 1025 -6.15 -10.43 -61.63
N ARG A 1026 -6.05 -11.28 -60.59
CA ARG A 1026 -6.68 -12.62 -60.58
C ARG A 1026 -8.19 -12.54 -60.60
N LEU A 1027 -8.77 -11.64 -59.80
CA LEU A 1027 -10.22 -11.43 -59.72
C LEU A 1027 -10.75 -11.03 -61.10
N VAL A 1028 -10.14 -10.03 -61.74
CA VAL A 1028 -10.50 -9.58 -63.09
C VAL A 1028 -10.33 -10.70 -64.11
N ALA A 1029 -9.19 -11.42 -64.10
CA ALA A 1029 -8.96 -12.52 -65.05
C ALA A 1029 -9.94 -13.70 -64.88
N SER A 1030 -10.40 -13.95 -63.64
CA SER A 1030 -11.36 -15.02 -63.35
C SER A 1030 -12.77 -14.69 -63.84
N GLU A 1031 -13.17 -13.42 -63.79
CA GLU A 1031 -14.50 -12.95 -64.16
C GLU A 1031 -14.56 -12.46 -65.62
N ASN A 1032 -13.43 -12.02 -66.20
CA ASN A 1032 -13.27 -11.60 -67.59
C ASN A 1032 -11.93 -12.10 -68.18
N PRO A 1033 -11.84 -13.35 -68.67
CA PRO A 1033 -10.60 -13.94 -69.19
C PRO A 1033 -9.99 -13.22 -70.40
N GLN A 1034 -10.78 -12.41 -71.12
CA GLN A 1034 -10.32 -11.60 -72.26
C GLN A 1034 -10.05 -10.14 -71.88
N GLY A 1035 -10.31 -9.74 -70.63
CA GLY A 1035 -10.09 -8.38 -70.15
C GLY A 1035 -8.62 -8.13 -69.80
N SER A 1036 -8.08 -7.00 -70.25
CA SER A 1036 -6.76 -6.54 -69.83
C SER A 1036 -6.85 -5.81 -68.48
N PHE A 1037 -6.05 -6.21 -67.48
CA PHE A 1037 -6.00 -5.54 -66.18
C PHE A 1037 -5.18 -4.24 -66.27
N VAL A 1038 -5.86 -3.12 -66.05
CA VAL A 1038 -5.32 -1.75 -66.15
C VAL A 1038 -5.49 -1.08 -64.78
N PRO A 1039 -4.54 -1.25 -63.85
CA PRO A 1039 -4.65 -0.67 -62.52
C PRO A 1039 -4.21 0.79 -62.48
N VAL A 1040 -5.01 1.64 -61.83
CA VAL A 1040 -4.68 3.02 -61.47
C VAL A 1040 -4.82 3.22 -59.97
N LEU A 1041 -3.99 4.06 -59.37
CA LEU A 1041 -4.04 4.33 -57.93
C LEU A 1041 -4.52 5.75 -57.67
N TRP A 1042 -5.47 5.89 -56.74
CA TRP A 1042 -5.87 7.18 -56.20
C TRP A 1042 -5.59 7.20 -54.70
N GLY A 1043 -4.56 7.93 -54.30
CA GLY A 1043 -4.18 8.08 -52.91
C GLY A 1043 -4.50 9.46 -52.36
N ARG A 1044 -4.96 9.52 -51.10
CA ARG A 1044 -5.12 10.77 -50.35
C ARG A 1044 -4.09 10.90 -49.24
N SER A 1045 -3.43 12.06 -49.11
CA SER A 1045 -2.48 12.37 -48.02
C SER A 1045 -1.40 11.29 -47.86
N MET A 1046 -1.38 10.56 -46.75
CA MET A 1046 -0.51 9.39 -46.55
C MET A 1046 -0.70 8.33 -47.65
N GLY A 1047 -1.93 8.08 -48.11
CA GLY A 1047 -2.23 7.15 -49.19
C GLY A 1047 -1.63 7.57 -50.54
N ALA A 1048 -1.45 8.87 -50.79
CA ALA A 1048 -0.77 9.36 -51.98
C ALA A 1048 0.74 9.04 -51.94
N ALA A 1049 1.36 9.17 -50.77
CA ALA A 1049 2.76 8.77 -50.56
C ALA A 1049 2.94 7.25 -50.74
N VAL A 1050 1.98 6.45 -50.26
CA VAL A 1050 1.94 5.00 -50.52
C VAL A 1050 1.81 4.70 -52.02
N ALA A 1051 0.94 5.42 -52.74
CA ALA A 1051 0.72 5.25 -54.17
C ALA A 1051 1.97 5.58 -55.01
N ILE A 1052 2.66 6.69 -54.71
CA ILE A 1052 3.92 7.08 -55.35
C ILE A 1052 4.96 5.97 -55.18
N ARG A 1053 5.07 5.44 -53.96
CA ARG A 1053 6.03 4.38 -53.69
C ARG A 1053 5.67 3.06 -54.38
N ALA A 1054 4.40 2.69 -54.39
CA ALA A 1054 3.93 1.51 -55.11
C ALA A 1054 4.22 1.65 -56.62
N ALA A 1055 3.97 2.81 -57.22
CA ALA A 1055 4.26 3.05 -58.65
C ALA A 1055 5.74 3.10 -59.00
N ALA A 1056 6.61 3.51 -58.06
CA ALA A 1056 8.06 3.44 -58.23
C ALA A 1056 8.60 1.99 -58.16
N GLU A 1057 7.82 1.05 -57.58
CA GLU A 1057 8.21 -0.34 -57.35
C GLU A 1057 7.44 -1.34 -58.27
N ASP A 1058 6.29 -0.94 -58.85
CA ASP A 1058 5.40 -1.80 -59.64
C ASP A 1058 4.97 -1.13 -60.96
N CYS A 1059 5.55 -1.60 -62.08
CA CYS A 1059 5.32 -1.08 -63.42
C CYS A 1059 3.92 -1.37 -64.00
N ARG A 1060 3.08 -2.15 -63.31
CA ARG A 1060 1.70 -2.42 -63.77
C ARG A 1060 0.80 -1.18 -63.66
N ILE A 1061 1.12 -0.27 -62.75
CA ILE A 1061 0.32 0.92 -62.44
C ILE A 1061 0.36 1.90 -63.61
N ARG A 1062 -0.81 2.22 -64.17
CA ARG A 1062 -0.94 3.00 -65.40
C ARG A 1062 -1.16 4.49 -65.20
N ALA A 1063 -1.67 4.90 -64.05
CA ALA A 1063 -1.84 6.30 -63.70
C ALA A 1063 -1.93 6.50 -62.19
N LEU A 1064 -1.58 7.69 -61.73
CA LEU A 1064 -1.70 8.12 -60.33
C LEU A 1064 -2.61 9.35 -60.19
N VAL A 1065 -3.48 9.33 -59.18
CA VAL A 1065 -4.18 10.52 -58.68
C VAL A 1065 -3.69 10.77 -57.26
N LEU A 1066 -3.02 11.91 -57.07
CA LEU A 1066 -2.36 12.30 -55.84
C LEU A 1066 -3.12 13.44 -55.18
N GLU A 1067 -4.03 13.10 -54.26
CA GLU A 1067 -4.86 14.06 -53.54
C GLU A 1067 -4.17 14.52 -52.25
N SER A 1068 -3.85 15.81 -52.15
CA SER A 1068 -3.14 16.47 -51.05
C SER A 1068 -1.93 15.64 -50.55
N PRO A 1069 -0.99 15.29 -51.43
CA PRO A 1069 0.02 14.27 -51.13
C PRO A 1069 0.93 14.68 -49.97
N MET A 1070 1.18 13.74 -49.06
CA MET A 1070 2.20 13.93 -48.03
C MET A 1070 3.59 13.92 -48.69
N VAL A 1071 4.31 15.05 -48.66
CA VAL A 1071 5.64 15.19 -49.27
C VAL A 1071 6.76 14.79 -48.30
N ASP A 1072 6.69 15.24 -47.05
CA ASP A 1072 7.66 14.93 -46.00
C ASP A 1072 6.96 14.84 -44.63
N LEU A 1073 7.07 13.68 -44.00
CA LEU A 1073 6.48 13.39 -42.68
C LEU A 1073 7.13 14.23 -41.56
N ASP A 1074 8.44 14.50 -41.63
CA ASP A 1074 9.12 15.34 -40.63
C ASP A 1074 8.57 16.77 -40.69
N ASP A 1075 8.32 17.28 -41.88
CA ASP A 1075 7.80 18.62 -42.08
C ASP A 1075 6.31 18.71 -41.73
N ALA A 1076 5.50 17.70 -42.05
CA ALA A 1076 4.11 17.61 -41.60
C ALA A 1076 4.01 17.58 -40.06
N MET A 1077 4.85 16.77 -39.40
CA MET A 1077 4.93 16.72 -37.93
C MET A 1077 5.42 18.03 -37.32
N ARG A 1078 6.38 18.70 -37.96
CA ARG A 1078 6.87 20.02 -37.53
C ARG A 1078 5.76 21.06 -37.58
N VAL A 1079 4.95 21.09 -38.64
CA VAL A 1079 3.81 22.00 -38.79
C VAL A 1079 2.75 21.69 -37.72
N TRP A 1080 2.48 20.40 -37.47
CA TRP A 1080 1.58 19.93 -36.41
C TRP A 1080 2.01 20.35 -35.00
N PHE A 1081 3.32 20.28 -34.69
CA PHE A 1081 3.85 20.77 -33.42
C PHE A 1081 3.80 22.29 -33.31
N ARG A 1082 4.10 22.99 -34.41
CA ARG A 1082 4.08 24.45 -34.47
C ARG A 1082 2.66 25.01 -34.28
N SER A 1083 1.65 24.40 -34.89
CA SER A 1083 0.25 24.82 -34.76
C SER A 1083 -0.29 24.68 -33.33
N ARG A 1084 0.27 23.76 -32.54
CA ARG A 1084 0.00 23.59 -31.10
C ARG A 1084 0.92 24.40 -30.17
N ARG A 1085 1.71 25.33 -30.73
CA ARG A 1085 2.65 26.20 -29.99
C ARG A 1085 3.73 25.46 -29.17
N PHE A 1086 4.15 24.26 -29.60
CA PHE A 1086 5.29 23.60 -28.97
C PHE A 1086 6.63 24.26 -29.36
N PRO A 1087 7.52 24.55 -28.40
CA PRO A 1087 8.86 25.07 -28.69
C PRO A 1087 9.72 24.02 -29.39
N ALA A 1088 10.71 24.45 -30.17
CA ALA A 1088 11.64 23.55 -30.88
C ALA A 1088 10.96 22.48 -31.77
N SER A 1089 9.86 22.83 -32.44
CA SER A 1089 9.03 21.91 -33.26
C SER A 1089 9.82 21.07 -34.27
N ARG A 1090 10.87 21.63 -34.89
CA ARG A 1090 11.79 20.91 -35.80
C ARG A 1090 12.52 19.75 -35.10
N PHE A 1091 12.99 19.97 -33.88
CA PHE A 1091 13.72 18.98 -33.11
C PHE A 1091 12.78 17.88 -32.59
N LEU A 1092 11.60 18.27 -32.08
CA LEU A 1092 10.57 17.34 -31.62
C LEU A 1092 10.05 16.44 -32.75
N ALA A 1093 9.76 17.00 -33.92
CA ALA A 1093 9.32 16.24 -35.08
C ALA A 1093 10.30 15.11 -35.43
N ARG A 1094 11.59 15.44 -35.55
CA ARG A 1094 12.65 14.45 -35.84
C ARG A 1094 12.80 13.38 -34.75
N LEU A 1095 12.66 13.73 -33.48
CA LEU A 1095 12.74 12.76 -32.39
C LEU A 1095 11.55 11.79 -32.42
N VAL A 1096 10.35 12.32 -32.66
CA VAL A 1096 9.11 11.56 -32.75
C VAL A 1096 9.14 10.63 -33.96
N THR A 1097 9.42 11.11 -35.16
CA THR A 1097 9.44 10.28 -36.38
C THR A 1097 10.52 9.19 -36.33
N ARG A 1098 11.72 9.50 -35.79
CA ARG A 1098 12.78 8.49 -35.56
C ARG A 1098 12.39 7.45 -34.52
N ARG A 1099 11.68 7.85 -33.45
CA ARG A 1099 11.19 6.91 -32.44
C ARG A 1099 10.05 6.06 -32.99
N ALA A 1100 9.15 6.66 -33.75
CA ALA A 1100 8.04 6.00 -34.43
C ALA A 1100 8.56 4.94 -35.40
N GLY A 1101 9.58 5.24 -36.21
CA GLY A 1101 10.20 4.25 -37.08
C GLY A 1101 10.82 3.07 -36.32
N ARG A 1102 11.40 3.30 -35.14
CA ARG A 1102 11.87 2.21 -34.26
C ARG A 1102 10.73 1.36 -33.70
N ILE A 1103 9.56 1.94 -33.45
CA ILE A 1103 8.37 1.19 -32.99
C ILE A 1103 7.78 0.35 -34.15
N ALA A 1104 7.66 0.94 -35.34
CA ALA A 1104 7.15 0.27 -36.54
C ALA A 1104 8.15 -0.73 -37.16
N GLY A 1105 9.42 -0.67 -36.75
CA GLY A 1105 10.50 -1.51 -37.28
C GLY A 1105 10.96 -1.15 -38.68
N VAL A 1106 10.56 0.01 -39.20
CA VAL A 1106 10.89 0.53 -40.54
C VAL A 1106 11.05 2.05 -40.48
N SER A 1107 11.89 2.62 -41.35
CA SER A 1107 12.01 4.08 -41.45
C SER A 1107 10.72 4.68 -41.97
N LEU A 1108 10.19 5.71 -41.29
CA LEU A 1108 8.98 6.43 -41.71
C LEU A 1108 9.28 7.67 -42.56
N THR A 1109 10.53 8.14 -42.53
CA THR A 1109 10.94 9.38 -43.19
C THR A 1109 11.76 9.15 -44.44
N ARG A 1110 12.10 7.88 -44.75
CA ARG A 1110 12.87 7.51 -45.94
C ARG A 1110 12.44 6.14 -46.50
N PRO A 1111 12.46 5.96 -47.83
CA PRO A 1111 12.65 7.02 -48.84
C PRO A 1111 11.47 8.01 -48.85
N GLN A 1112 11.75 9.29 -49.10
CA GLN A 1112 10.69 10.31 -49.20
C GLN A 1112 9.96 10.20 -50.55
N PRO A 1113 8.67 10.55 -50.64
CA PRO A 1113 7.93 10.58 -51.90
C PRO A 1113 8.63 11.35 -53.02
N ILE A 1114 9.28 12.48 -52.71
CA ILE A 1114 10.04 13.26 -53.69
C ILE A 1114 11.33 12.56 -54.17
N GLU A 1115 11.95 11.73 -53.33
CA GLU A 1115 13.11 10.90 -53.71
C GLU A 1115 12.70 9.75 -54.65
N LEU A 1116 11.43 9.32 -54.58
CA LEU A 1116 10.87 8.26 -55.41
C LEU A 1116 10.22 8.78 -56.70
N ALA A 1117 9.81 10.05 -56.72
CA ALA A 1117 9.13 10.65 -57.85
C ALA A 1117 9.85 10.46 -59.22
N PRO A 1118 11.19 10.58 -59.32
CA PRO A 1118 11.90 10.34 -60.59
C PRO A 1118 11.83 8.90 -61.11
N ARG A 1119 11.38 7.94 -60.29
CA ARG A 1119 11.23 6.52 -60.65
C ARG A 1119 9.81 6.16 -61.08
N VAL A 1120 8.86 7.08 -60.95
CA VAL A 1120 7.48 6.88 -61.38
C VAL A 1120 7.38 7.17 -62.87
N GLU A 1121 7.08 6.14 -63.66
CA GLU A 1121 7.04 6.23 -65.13
C GLU A 1121 5.63 6.49 -65.70
N CYS A 1122 4.59 6.32 -64.89
CA CYS A 1122 3.22 6.55 -65.31
C CYS A 1122 2.77 8.01 -65.11
N PRO A 1123 1.80 8.50 -65.91
CA PRO A 1123 1.21 9.82 -65.73
C PRO A 1123 0.61 10.00 -64.34
N ALA A 1124 0.79 11.20 -63.76
CA ALA A 1124 0.25 11.55 -62.45
C ALA A 1124 -0.51 12.87 -62.50
N LEU A 1125 -1.68 12.89 -61.84
CA LEU A 1125 -2.49 14.07 -61.61
C LEU A 1125 -2.42 14.46 -60.13
N GLY A 1126 -1.93 15.66 -59.84
CA GLY A 1126 -1.98 16.23 -58.50
C GLY A 1126 -3.28 16.99 -58.27
N ILE A 1127 -3.89 16.80 -57.10
CA ILE A 1127 -5.06 17.58 -56.66
C ILE A 1127 -4.75 18.12 -55.27
N HIS A 1128 -4.90 19.42 -55.05
CA HIS A 1128 -4.53 20.03 -53.77
C HIS A 1128 -5.41 21.23 -53.42
N GLY A 1129 -5.73 21.42 -52.14
CA GLY A 1129 -6.47 22.59 -51.68
C GLY A 1129 -5.55 23.80 -51.46
N GLU A 1130 -5.93 24.97 -51.96
CA GLU A 1130 -5.14 26.20 -51.77
C GLU A 1130 -5.03 26.63 -50.30
N ALA A 1131 -6.00 26.24 -49.46
CA ALA A 1131 -6.04 26.59 -48.04
C ALA A 1131 -5.47 25.48 -47.13
N ASP A 1132 -4.74 24.51 -47.68
CA ASP A 1132 -4.11 23.44 -46.91
C ASP A 1132 -3.02 23.98 -45.97
N ARG A 1133 -3.27 23.90 -44.67
CA ARG A 1133 -2.36 24.35 -43.62
C ARG A 1133 -1.35 23.30 -43.18
N LEU A 1134 -1.51 22.04 -43.61
CA LEU A 1134 -0.65 20.92 -43.23
C LEU A 1134 0.44 20.70 -44.27
N VAL A 1135 0.10 20.73 -45.56
CA VAL A 1135 1.03 20.57 -46.68
C VAL A 1135 0.99 21.84 -47.53
N PRO A 1136 2.08 22.62 -47.62
CA PRO A 1136 2.10 23.81 -48.46
C PRO A 1136 2.04 23.47 -49.95
N SER A 1137 1.30 24.26 -50.74
CA SER A 1137 1.14 24.05 -52.19
C SER A 1137 2.47 24.07 -52.95
N ALA A 1138 3.45 24.85 -52.48
CA ALA A 1138 4.81 24.86 -53.03
C ALA A 1138 5.51 23.49 -52.92
N ALA A 1139 5.27 22.74 -51.83
CA ALA A 1139 5.84 21.40 -51.66
C ALA A 1139 5.20 20.39 -52.62
N VAL A 1140 3.89 20.51 -52.86
CA VAL A 1140 3.16 19.67 -53.83
C VAL A 1140 3.61 19.96 -55.26
N ARG A 1141 3.77 21.24 -55.64
CA ARG A 1141 4.33 21.63 -56.95
C ARG A 1141 5.72 21.05 -57.15
N SER A 1142 6.58 21.14 -56.14
CA SER A 1142 7.92 20.56 -56.18
C SER A 1142 7.90 19.04 -56.34
N LEU A 1143 6.99 18.34 -55.64
CA LEU A 1143 6.82 16.89 -55.78
C LEU A 1143 6.39 16.50 -57.20
N LEU A 1144 5.41 17.21 -57.77
CA LEU A 1144 4.90 16.92 -59.12
C LEU A 1144 5.95 17.18 -60.19
N SER A 1145 6.68 18.31 -60.10
CA SER A 1145 7.78 18.61 -61.03
C SER A 1145 8.93 17.60 -61.00
N ALA A 1146 9.01 16.77 -59.94
CA ALA A 1146 10.01 15.71 -59.83
C ALA A 1146 9.53 14.37 -60.46
N LEU A 1147 8.27 14.26 -60.86
CA LEU A 1147 7.73 13.09 -61.57
C LEU A 1147 8.11 13.15 -63.05
N ARG A 1148 8.50 12.01 -63.65
CA ARG A 1148 8.94 11.96 -65.06
C ARG A 1148 7.87 12.35 -66.08
N ALA A 1149 6.59 12.15 -65.73
CA ALA A 1149 5.46 12.30 -66.65
C ALA A 1149 4.39 13.29 -66.13
N GLY A 1150 4.71 14.20 -65.20
CA GLY A 1150 3.70 14.94 -64.43
C GLY A 1150 3.89 16.45 -64.34
N ASP A 1151 3.06 17.22 -65.07
CA ASP A 1151 2.96 18.68 -64.92
C ASP A 1151 1.55 19.17 -64.52
N ARG A 1152 0.59 18.25 -64.33
CA ARG A 1152 -0.82 18.61 -64.13
C ARG A 1152 -1.19 18.63 -62.65
N LEU A 1153 -1.27 19.84 -62.10
CA LEU A 1153 -1.78 20.14 -60.76
C LEU A 1153 -3.12 20.87 -60.86
N ILE A 1154 -4.13 20.36 -60.17
CA ILE A 1154 -5.41 21.06 -59.96
C ILE A 1154 -5.42 21.61 -58.54
N GLU A 1155 -5.32 22.93 -58.42
CA GLU A 1155 -5.50 23.64 -57.15
C GLU A 1155 -6.99 23.98 -56.98
N VAL A 1156 -7.57 23.61 -55.85
CA VAL A 1156 -8.99 23.84 -55.52
C VAL A 1156 -9.09 25.03 -54.57
N PRO A 1157 -9.62 26.18 -55.02
CA PRO A 1157 -9.71 27.38 -54.19
C PRO A 1157 -10.56 27.15 -52.94
N GLY A 1158 -10.07 27.61 -51.79
CA GLY A 1158 -10.79 27.53 -50.51
C GLY A 1158 -10.82 26.13 -49.85
N ALA A 1159 -10.36 25.08 -50.52
CA ALA A 1159 -10.28 23.74 -49.93
C ALA A 1159 -9.07 23.58 -49.00
N GLY A 1160 -9.26 22.85 -47.90
CA GLY A 1160 -8.21 22.41 -46.97
C GLY A 1160 -7.66 21.02 -47.29
N HIS A 1161 -7.04 20.36 -46.30
CA HIS A 1161 -6.31 19.11 -46.50
C HIS A 1161 -7.20 17.90 -46.82
N THR A 1162 -8.43 17.84 -46.26
CA THR A 1162 -9.28 16.64 -46.29
C THR A 1162 -10.58 16.80 -47.08
N ASP A 1163 -10.93 18.02 -47.51
CA ASP A 1163 -12.22 18.40 -48.11
C ASP A 1163 -12.10 18.81 -49.59
N VAL A 1164 -10.96 18.55 -50.23
CA VAL A 1164 -10.68 18.86 -51.64
C VAL A 1164 -11.78 18.40 -52.60
N ILE A 1165 -12.25 17.16 -52.46
CA ILE A 1165 -13.35 16.62 -53.29
C ILE A 1165 -14.71 17.21 -52.89
N ALA A 1166 -14.94 17.48 -51.60
CA ALA A 1166 -16.20 18.04 -51.12
C ALA A 1166 -16.39 19.49 -51.61
N VAL A 1167 -15.31 20.28 -51.68
CA VAL A 1167 -15.30 21.66 -52.19
C VAL A 1167 -15.26 21.70 -53.71
N GLY A 1168 -14.46 20.83 -54.35
CA GLY A 1168 -14.32 20.80 -55.81
C GLY A 1168 -15.52 20.20 -56.57
N GLY A 1169 -16.32 19.36 -55.90
CA GLY A 1169 -17.57 18.79 -56.42
C GLY A 1169 -17.42 17.95 -57.70
N GLU A 1170 -18.54 17.72 -58.38
CA GLU A 1170 -18.63 16.97 -59.65
C GLU A 1170 -17.68 17.49 -60.76
N PRO A 1171 -17.48 18.81 -60.97
CA PRO A 1171 -16.56 19.30 -62.01
C PRO A 1171 -15.12 18.83 -61.81
N LEU A 1172 -14.66 18.73 -60.56
CA LEU A 1172 -13.34 18.20 -60.24
C LEU A 1172 -13.27 16.70 -60.51
N LEU A 1173 -14.28 15.94 -60.04
CA LEU A 1173 -14.35 14.49 -60.27
C LEU A 1173 -14.38 14.14 -61.77
N GLY A 1174 -15.12 14.91 -62.58
CA GLY A 1174 -15.13 14.75 -64.03
C GLY A 1174 -13.77 14.96 -64.70
N GLN A 1175 -12.98 15.94 -64.21
CA GLN A 1175 -11.61 16.15 -64.70
C GLN A 1175 -10.67 15.00 -64.32
N VAL A 1176 -10.85 14.40 -63.14
CA VAL A 1176 -10.08 13.23 -62.70
C VAL A 1176 -10.41 12.02 -63.56
N VAL A 1177 -11.69 11.74 -63.82
CA VAL A 1177 -12.11 10.63 -64.68
C VAL A 1177 -11.59 10.81 -66.10
N ALA A 1178 -11.70 12.01 -66.67
CA ALA A 1178 -11.17 12.32 -68.01
C ALA A 1178 -9.64 12.12 -68.09
N PHE A 1179 -8.90 12.45 -67.03
CA PHE A 1179 -7.46 12.17 -66.95
C PHE A 1179 -7.18 10.67 -66.94
N LEU A 1180 -7.90 9.89 -66.13
CA LEU A 1180 -7.73 8.43 -66.05
C LEU A 1180 -8.08 7.74 -67.38
N ASP A 1181 -9.13 8.19 -68.07
CA ASP A 1181 -9.51 7.68 -69.40
C ASP A 1181 -8.43 7.97 -70.44
N ALA A 1182 -7.85 9.17 -70.44
CA ALA A 1182 -6.74 9.51 -71.33
C ALA A 1182 -5.48 8.69 -71.01
N ALA A 1183 -5.12 8.55 -69.74
CA ALA A 1183 -3.93 7.81 -69.31
C ALA A 1183 -4.05 6.29 -69.56
N SER A 1184 -5.26 5.73 -69.53
CA SER A 1184 -5.51 4.31 -69.79
C SER A 1184 -5.59 3.94 -71.28
N ALA A 1185 -5.71 4.92 -72.18
CA ALA A 1185 -5.73 4.71 -73.63
C ALA A 1185 -4.33 4.56 -74.26
N VAL A 1186 -3.26 4.91 -73.54
CA VAL A 1186 -1.88 4.86 -74.05
C VAL A 1186 -1.29 3.44 -73.86
N GLY A 1187 -0.95 2.78 -74.97
CA GLY A 1187 -0.31 1.46 -74.96
C GLY A 1187 1.10 1.47 -74.33
N PRO A 1188 1.60 0.34 -73.78
CA PRO A 1188 2.93 0.29 -73.18
C PRO A 1188 4.01 0.56 -74.24
N GLY A 1189 4.56 1.78 -74.27
CA GLY A 1189 5.70 2.14 -75.12
C GLY A 1189 5.65 3.49 -75.86
N GLN A 1190 4.61 4.32 -75.73
CA GLN A 1190 4.54 5.62 -76.43
C GLN A 1190 4.39 6.81 -75.47
N ALA A 1191 5.35 6.98 -74.55
CA ALA A 1191 5.49 8.21 -73.77
C ALA A 1191 6.93 8.72 -73.84
N THR A 1192 7.35 9.16 -75.02
CA THR A 1192 8.36 10.20 -75.21
C THR A 1192 7.97 11.01 -76.44
N GLY A 1193 7.56 12.26 -76.19
CA GLY A 1193 7.20 13.26 -77.19
C GLY A 1193 6.87 14.55 -76.46
#